data_AF-A0A6N2NBC2-F1
#
_entry.id   AF-A0A6N2NBC2-F1
#
_cell.length_a   1.000
_cell.length_b   1.000
_cell.length_c   1.000
_cell.angle_alpha   90.00
_cell.angle_beta   90.00
_cell.angle_gamma   90.00
#
_symmetry.space_group_name_H-M   'P 1'
#
loop_
_entity.id
_entity.type
_entity.pdbx_description
1 polymer ?
#
loop_
_entity_poly.entity_id
_entity_poly.type
_entity_poly.pdbx_seq_one_letter_code
_entity_poly.pdbx_strand_id
1 'polypeptide(L)'
;MSTSHLPATTDSIAQALEAKNPSEAISIYYLILENQSASPESLRIKEQAITNLSDLLRQENRGEDLRSLLTQLRPFFALIPKAKTAKIVRGIIDTVAKIPGTSDLQISLCKEMVQWTRAEKRTFLRQRVEARLAALLMENKEYSEALNLLSGLIKEVRRLDDKLLLVDIDLLESKLHFSLRNLPKAKAALTAARTAANAIYVPPAQQGTIDLQSGILHAEEKDYKTAYSYFFEAFEAFNALEDPRAVFSLKYMLLCKIMVSQADDVAGIISSKAGLQYVGPELDAMKAVADAHAKRSLKLFETALRDFKAQLEEDPIVHRHLSSLYDTLLEQNLCRLIEPFSRVEIAHIADLIELPIDHVEKKLSQMILDKKFAGTLDQGAGCLVIFEDPKTDAIYPATLETISNIGKVVDSLYVRSLLLSQSERFVCKIMSEVYEGYERQYCELSANLSRKCNSTSLLPDGVEKNAKVNEIKSGLDDCDVLIRKMDLEARSLQPNVKAMLLAKLREYKSDLNKLKREFKRITSGDINQASRVELLEAGMADVHSVSADQRERMTMSVERLNQSGDRIKESRRTMLETEELGVSVLEDLHQQRQTLLHAHNKLHGVDDAIDKSKKVLTSMLRRMTRNKWIVGSVIAALVVAIIFIILFKISHH
;
A
#
# COMPACT_ATOMS: atom_id res chain seq x y z
N MET A 1 22.29 -59.37 -51.21
CA MET A 1 22.47 -57.98 -51.67
C MET A 1 21.37 -57.68 -52.66
N SER A 2 20.27 -57.11 -52.16
CA SER A 2 19.20 -56.51 -52.96
C SER A 2 18.59 -55.46 -52.04
N THR A 3 18.91 -54.19 -52.29
CA THR A 3 18.36 -53.02 -51.60
C THR A 3 16.87 -52.93 -51.93
N SER A 4 16.03 -53.59 -51.13
CA SER A 4 14.57 -53.51 -51.26
C SER A 4 14.07 -52.24 -50.60
N HIS A 5 14.28 -51.10 -51.26
CA HIS A 5 13.59 -49.86 -50.92
C HIS A 5 12.08 -50.07 -51.13
N LEU A 6 11.30 -50.15 -50.05
CA LEU A 6 9.84 -50.23 -50.12
C LEU A 6 9.29 -48.86 -50.52
N PRO A 7 8.70 -48.69 -51.73
CA PRO A 7 8.16 -47.40 -52.15
C PRO A 7 7.15 -46.90 -51.12
N ALA A 8 7.19 -45.60 -50.82
CA ALA A 8 6.22 -44.95 -49.97
C ALA A 8 4.86 -44.89 -50.67
N THR A 9 4.15 -46.02 -50.72
CA THR A 9 2.79 -46.21 -51.23
C THR A 9 1.85 -46.59 -50.10
N THR A 10 0.54 -46.35 -50.29
CA THR A 10 -0.52 -46.66 -49.32
C THR A 10 -0.51 -48.14 -48.88
N ASP A 11 -0.06 -49.03 -49.76
CA ASP A 11 0.09 -50.48 -49.51
C ASP A 11 1.20 -50.80 -48.49
N SER A 12 2.24 -49.97 -48.40
CA SER A 12 3.32 -50.13 -47.41
C SER A 12 2.89 -49.77 -45.98
N ILE A 13 1.97 -48.80 -45.84
CA ILE A 13 1.32 -48.48 -44.55
C ILE A 13 0.36 -49.61 -44.15
N ALA A 14 -0.36 -50.20 -45.11
CA ALA A 14 -1.25 -51.33 -44.87
C ALA A 14 -0.47 -52.58 -44.40
N GLN A 15 0.65 -52.92 -45.03
CA GLN A 15 1.53 -54.02 -44.58
C GLN A 15 2.10 -53.80 -43.17
N ALA A 16 2.39 -52.55 -42.80
CA ALA A 16 2.88 -52.22 -41.47
C ALA A 16 1.77 -52.19 -40.39
N LEU A 17 0.50 -52.03 -40.79
CA LEU A 17 -0.67 -52.17 -39.92
C LEU A 17 -1.14 -53.63 -39.79
N GLU A 18 -0.90 -54.47 -40.79
CA GLU A 18 -1.24 -55.90 -40.81
C GLU A 18 -0.20 -56.80 -40.08
N ALA A 19 0.97 -56.27 -39.76
CA ALA A 19 2.00 -56.99 -39.02
C ALA A 19 1.59 -57.21 -37.54
N LYS A 20 1.47 -58.48 -37.12
CA LYS A 20 1.06 -58.87 -35.75
C LYS A 20 2.08 -58.54 -34.66
N ASN A 21 3.34 -58.28 -35.03
CA ASN A 21 4.43 -57.98 -34.10
C ASN A 21 4.83 -56.49 -34.17
N PRO A 22 4.80 -55.74 -33.06
CA PRO A 22 5.14 -54.32 -33.04
C PRO A 22 6.59 -54.03 -33.46
N SER A 23 7.52 -54.96 -33.22
CA SER A 23 8.93 -54.84 -33.63
C SER A 23 9.15 -54.98 -35.15
N GLU A 24 8.35 -55.77 -35.86
CA GLU A 24 8.40 -55.89 -37.33
C GLU A 24 7.75 -54.68 -38.01
N ALA A 25 6.67 -54.16 -37.42
CA ALA A 25 6.08 -52.91 -37.87
C ALA A 25 7.07 -51.74 -37.75
N ILE A 26 7.80 -51.64 -36.63
CA ILE A 26 8.82 -50.59 -36.41
C ILE A 26 9.92 -50.62 -37.47
N SER A 27 10.45 -51.80 -37.83
CA SER A 27 11.51 -51.91 -38.84
C SER A 27 11.01 -51.58 -40.25
N ILE A 28 9.78 -51.95 -40.60
CA ILE A 28 9.12 -51.58 -41.86
C ILE A 28 8.94 -50.05 -41.94
N TYR A 29 8.53 -49.41 -40.85
CA TYR A 29 8.41 -47.95 -40.81
C TYR A 29 9.76 -47.24 -40.92
N TYR A 30 10.84 -47.73 -40.32
CA TYR A 30 12.19 -47.21 -40.55
C TYR A 30 12.63 -47.35 -42.01
N LEU A 31 12.30 -48.48 -42.65
CA LEU A 31 12.62 -48.71 -44.07
C LEU A 31 11.86 -47.77 -45.03
N ILE A 32 10.62 -47.39 -44.67
CA ILE A 32 9.81 -46.41 -45.42
C ILE A 32 10.39 -44.99 -45.27
N LEU A 33 11.00 -44.68 -44.13
CA LEU A 33 11.61 -43.37 -43.85
C LEU A 33 12.96 -43.15 -44.57
N GLU A 34 13.73 -44.21 -44.79
CA GLU A 34 15.00 -44.16 -45.54
C GLU A 34 14.82 -43.88 -47.04
N ASN A 35 13.61 -44.01 -47.57
CA ASN A 35 13.38 -43.90 -49.00
C ASN A 35 13.52 -42.43 -49.48
N GLN A 36 14.35 -42.15 -50.48
CA GLN A 36 14.73 -40.77 -50.87
C GLN A 36 13.70 -40.02 -51.74
N SER A 37 12.53 -40.61 -51.99
CA SER A 37 11.51 -40.02 -52.88
C SER A 37 10.87 -38.77 -52.27
N ALA A 38 10.91 -37.67 -53.03
CA ALA A 38 10.43 -36.33 -52.66
C ALA A 38 9.12 -35.93 -53.39
N SER A 39 8.24 -36.90 -53.70
CA SER A 39 6.93 -36.58 -54.25
C SER A 39 6.00 -36.04 -53.15
N PRO A 40 5.03 -35.15 -53.45
CA PRO A 40 4.12 -34.62 -52.44
C PRO A 40 3.29 -35.71 -51.74
N GLU A 41 3.06 -36.83 -52.43
CA GLU A 41 2.36 -38.01 -51.91
C GLU A 41 3.28 -38.87 -51.01
N SER A 42 4.55 -39.05 -51.39
CA SER A 42 5.52 -39.76 -50.54
C SER A 42 5.84 -38.99 -49.25
N LEU A 43 5.82 -37.65 -49.28
CA LEU A 43 5.98 -36.82 -48.08
C LEU A 43 4.80 -36.94 -47.11
N ARG A 44 3.56 -37.07 -47.62
CA ARG A 44 2.36 -37.27 -46.80
C ARG A 44 2.31 -38.66 -46.19
N ILE A 45 2.71 -39.67 -46.95
CA ILE A 45 2.82 -41.08 -46.50
C ILE A 45 3.91 -41.19 -45.42
N LYS A 46 5.05 -40.51 -45.58
CA LYS A 46 6.08 -40.43 -44.54
C LYS A 46 5.61 -39.71 -43.27
N GLU A 47 4.82 -38.64 -43.38
CA GLU A 47 4.22 -37.96 -42.21
C GLU A 47 3.28 -38.90 -41.42
N GLN A 48 2.46 -39.68 -42.13
CA GLN A 48 1.60 -40.69 -41.52
C GLN A 48 2.40 -41.86 -40.92
N ALA A 49 3.44 -42.32 -41.62
CA ALA A 49 4.37 -43.33 -41.12
C ALA A 49 5.07 -42.88 -39.83
N ILE A 50 5.52 -41.62 -39.74
CA ILE A 50 6.13 -41.08 -38.50
C ILE A 50 5.11 -41.06 -37.36
N THR A 51 3.86 -40.69 -37.63
CA THR A 51 2.81 -40.64 -36.61
C THR A 51 2.51 -42.03 -36.09
N ASN A 52 2.30 -43.00 -36.98
CA ASN A 52 2.04 -44.40 -36.64
C ASN A 52 3.23 -45.05 -35.93
N LEU A 53 4.46 -44.79 -36.39
CA LEU A 53 5.69 -45.25 -35.74
C LEU A 53 5.81 -44.66 -34.33
N SER A 54 5.48 -43.37 -34.16
CA SER A 54 5.50 -42.73 -32.84
C SER A 54 4.48 -43.36 -31.89
N ASP A 55 3.28 -43.68 -32.39
CA ASP A 55 2.24 -44.36 -31.60
C ASP A 55 2.62 -45.82 -31.25
N LEU A 56 3.29 -46.54 -32.15
CA LEU A 56 3.80 -47.90 -31.87
C LEU A 56 4.96 -47.88 -30.85
N LEU A 57 5.89 -46.94 -30.99
CA LEU A 57 6.97 -46.75 -30.02
C LEU A 57 6.45 -46.32 -28.65
N ARG A 58 5.32 -45.59 -28.60
CA ARG A 58 4.59 -45.30 -27.36
C ARG A 58 4.06 -46.58 -26.71
N GLN A 59 3.43 -47.46 -27.48
CA GLN A 59 2.87 -48.73 -26.96
C GLN A 59 3.97 -49.65 -26.39
N GLU A 60 5.15 -49.64 -27.02
CA GLU A 60 6.32 -50.42 -26.57
C GLU A 60 7.12 -49.74 -25.43
N ASN A 61 6.73 -48.55 -24.97
CA ASN A 61 7.44 -47.74 -23.96
C ASN A 61 8.93 -47.44 -24.29
N ARG A 62 9.30 -47.41 -25.57
CA ARG A 62 10.69 -47.23 -26.03
C ARG A 62 11.03 -45.74 -26.23
N GLY A 63 11.25 -45.02 -25.12
CA GLY A 63 11.54 -43.58 -25.13
C GLY A 63 12.82 -43.17 -25.86
N GLU A 64 13.90 -43.95 -25.75
CA GLU A 64 15.20 -43.62 -26.38
C GLU A 64 15.18 -43.77 -27.91
N ASP A 65 14.35 -44.67 -28.43
CA ASP A 65 14.17 -44.83 -29.88
C ASP A 65 13.39 -43.66 -30.48
N LEU A 66 12.45 -43.06 -29.74
CA LEU A 66 11.79 -41.81 -30.15
C LEU A 66 12.76 -40.62 -30.21
N ARG A 67 13.72 -40.57 -29.28
CA ARG A 67 14.79 -39.57 -29.30
C ARG A 67 15.72 -39.78 -30.51
N SER A 68 16.11 -41.02 -30.78
CA SER A 68 16.93 -41.37 -31.95
C SER A 68 16.20 -41.05 -33.26
N LEU A 69 14.90 -41.33 -33.33
CA LEU A 69 14.04 -40.99 -34.45
C LEU A 69 14.03 -39.47 -34.73
N LEU A 70 13.89 -38.62 -33.70
CA LEU A 70 13.95 -37.15 -33.89
C LEU A 70 15.29 -36.68 -34.46
N THR A 71 16.39 -37.36 -34.15
CA THR A 71 17.71 -37.06 -34.69
C THR A 71 17.83 -37.53 -36.15
N GLN A 72 17.33 -38.72 -36.46
CA GLN A 72 17.30 -39.28 -37.82
C GLN A 72 16.37 -38.50 -38.76
N LEU A 73 15.32 -37.86 -38.24
CA LEU A 73 14.37 -37.04 -39.01
C LEU A 73 14.87 -35.62 -39.30
N ARG A 74 16.03 -35.17 -38.78
CA ARG A 74 16.58 -33.83 -39.04
C ARG A 74 16.78 -33.51 -40.53
N PRO A 75 17.37 -34.40 -41.36
CA PRO A 75 17.49 -34.16 -42.80
C PRO A 75 16.13 -34.07 -43.50
N PHE A 76 15.13 -34.83 -43.04
CA PHE A 76 13.77 -34.81 -43.56
C PHE A 76 13.05 -33.49 -43.24
N PHE A 77 13.35 -32.86 -42.10
CA PHE A 77 12.80 -31.56 -41.74
C PHE A 77 13.27 -30.38 -42.59
N ALA A 78 14.34 -30.53 -43.37
CA ALA A 78 14.78 -29.53 -44.34
C ALA A 78 13.93 -29.55 -45.63
N LEU A 79 13.31 -30.70 -45.95
CA LEU A 79 12.52 -30.91 -47.17
C LEU A 79 11.06 -30.47 -47.05
N ILE A 80 10.58 -30.22 -45.82
CA ILE A 80 9.17 -30.01 -45.50
C ILE A 80 8.90 -28.55 -45.09
N PRO A 81 7.71 -27.99 -45.38
CA PRO A 81 7.29 -26.70 -44.86
C PRO A 81 7.44 -26.59 -43.33
N LYS A 82 7.95 -25.45 -42.87
CA LYS A 82 8.25 -25.17 -41.45
C LYS A 82 7.09 -25.47 -40.50
N ALA A 83 5.86 -25.18 -40.90
CA ALA A 83 4.66 -25.42 -40.10
C ALA A 83 4.36 -26.92 -39.88
N LYS A 84 4.58 -27.74 -40.92
CA LYS A 84 4.41 -29.20 -40.82
C LYS A 84 5.50 -29.83 -39.97
N THR A 85 6.77 -29.38 -40.10
CA THR A 85 7.82 -29.79 -39.17
C THR A 85 7.45 -29.48 -37.72
N ALA A 86 6.94 -28.28 -37.45
CA ALA A 86 6.53 -27.89 -36.11
C ALA A 86 5.35 -28.72 -35.58
N LYS A 87 4.49 -29.27 -36.46
CA LYS A 87 3.44 -30.21 -36.07
C LYS A 87 4.00 -31.59 -35.71
N ILE A 88 4.91 -32.11 -36.53
CA ILE A 88 5.56 -33.42 -36.30
C ILE A 88 6.40 -33.40 -35.02
N VAL A 89 7.28 -32.40 -34.84
CA VAL A 89 8.13 -32.29 -33.66
C VAL A 89 7.30 -32.18 -32.38
N ARG A 90 6.22 -31.37 -32.38
CA ARG A 90 5.31 -31.29 -31.23
C ARG A 90 4.58 -32.60 -30.98
N GLY A 91 4.08 -33.25 -32.03
CA GLY A 91 3.39 -34.54 -31.93
C GLY A 91 4.29 -35.60 -31.30
N ILE A 92 5.57 -35.68 -31.69
CA ILE A 92 6.51 -36.64 -31.10
C ILE A 92 6.78 -36.30 -29.63
N ILE A 93 7.02 -35.02 -29.29
CA ILE A 93 7.23 -34.60 -27.89
C ILE A 93 6.01 -34.93 -27.03
N ASP A 94 4.79 -34.66 -27.52
CA ASP A 94 3.55 -34.97 -26.81
C ASP A 94 3.33 -36.48 -26.67
N THR A 95 3.81 -37.29 -27.62
CA THR A 95 3.79 -38.75 -27.54
C THR A 95 4.78 -39.28 -26.51
N VAL A 96 5.99 -38.71 -26.43
CA VAL A 96 6.97 -39.03 -25.37
C VAL A 96 6.39 -38.64 -24.00
N ALA A 97 5.68 -37.51 -23.90
CA ALA A 97 5.03 -37.05 -22.66
C ALA A 97 4.00 -38.05 -22.09
N LYS A 98 3.39 -38.87 -22.94
CA LYS A 98 2.43 -39.90 -22.52
C LYS A 98 3.08 -41.17 -21.97
N ILE A 99 4.41 -41.33 -22.10
CA ILE A 99 5.13 -42.50 -21.58
C ILE A 99 5.48 -42.25 -20.10
N PRO A 100 4.98 -43.06 -19.16
CA PRO A 100 5.23 -42.86 -17.72
C PRO A 100 6.71 -43.05 -17.37
N GLY A 101 7.25 -42.17 -16.52
CA GLY A 101 8.61 -42.27 -15.98
C GLY A 101 9.75 -41.71 -16.85
N THR A 102 9.44 -40.94 -17.89
CA THR A 102 10.45 -40.41 -18.85
C THR A 102 10.79 -38.92 -18.68
N SER A 103 10.51 -38.31 -17.52
CA SER A 103 10.67 -36.85 -17.30
C SER A 103 12.08 -36.33 -17.61
N ASP A 104 13.11 -37.05 -17.19
CA ASP A 104 14.51 -36.65 -17.44
C ASP A 104 14.90 -36.78 -18.92
N LEU A 105 14.40 -37.83 -19.58
CA LEU A 105 14.57 -38.02 -21.02
C LEU A 105 13.87 -36.90 -21.80
N GLN A 106 12.65 -36.52 -21.40
CA GLN A 106 11.91 -35.42 -22.01
C GLN A 106 12.61 -34.07 -21.85
N ILE A 107 13.20 -33.79 -20.69
CA ILE A 107 13.98 -32.57 -20.46
C ILE A 107 15.22 -32.55 -21.35
N SER A 108 15.97 -33.65 -21.40
CA SER A 108 17.16 -33.76 -22.26
C SER A 108 16.81 -33.59 -23.74
N LEU A 109 15.71 -34.22 -24.19
CA LEU A 109 15.20 -34.10 -25.54
C LEU A 109 14.76 -32.67 -25.86
N CYS A 110 14.01 -32.02 -24.96
CA CYS A 110 13.59 -30.64 -25.16
C CYS A 110 14.80 -29.69 -25.20
N LYS A 111 15.81 -29.87 -24.34
CA LYS A 111 17.07 -29.09 -24.38
C LYS A 111 17.80 -29.27 -25.71
N GLU A 112 17.87 -30.51 -26.21
CA GLU A 112 18.48 -30.82 -27.51
C GLU A 112 17.69 -30.19 -28.68
N MET A 113 16.35 -30.26 -28.65
CA MET A 113 15.49 -29.63 -29.65
C MET A 113 15.58 -28.09 -29.61
N VAL A 114 15.75 -27.48 -28.44
CA VAL A 114 16.00 -26.03 -28.32
C VAL A 114 17.33 -25.65 -28.98
N GLN A 115 18.39 -26.44 -28.77
CA GLN A 115 19.68 -26.20 -29.43
C GLN A 115 19.58 -26.32 -30.96
N TRP A 116 18.91 -27.36 -31.45
CA TRP A 116 18.69 -27.55 -32.88
C TRP A 116 17.85 -26.43 -33.51
N THR A 117 16.74 -26.04 -32.88
CA THR A 117 15.90 -24.93 -33.38
C THR A 117 16.62 -23.58 -33.39
N ARG A 118 17.58 -23.36 -32.46
CA ARG A 118 18.48 -22.19 -32.49
C ARG A 118 19.43 -22.24 -33.69
N ALA A 119 20.02 -23.40 -33.97
CA ALA A 119 20.91 -23.57 -35.12
C ALA A 119 20.19 -23.34 -36.46
N GLU A 120 18.97 -23.88 -36.61
CA GLU A 120 18.16 -23.71 -37.82
C GLU A 120 17.36 -22.40 -37.88
N LYS A 121 17.50 -21.52 -36.88
CA LYS A 121 16.79 -20.23 -36.78
C LYS A 121 15.25 -20.36 -36.87
N ARG A 122 14.68 -21.42 -36.29
CA ARG A 122 13.22 -21.65 -36.23
C ARG A 122 12.61 -21.05 -34.95
N THR A 123 12.35 -19.74 -34.95
CA THR A 123 11.91 -18.96 -33.77
C THR A 123 10.61 -19.44 -33.14
N PHE A 124 9.52 -19.58 -33.91
CA PHE A 124 8.21 -19.98 -33.37
C PHE A 124 8.20 -21.39 -32.79
N LEU A 125 8.93 -22.32 -33.41
CA LEU A 125 9.06 -23.69 -32.88
C LEU A 125 9.89 -23.68 -31.59
N ARG A 126 11.00 -22.93 -31.57
CA ARG A 126 11.82 -22.74 -30.37
C ARG A 126 10.98 -22.27 -29.19
N GLN A 127 10.18 -21.22 -29.37
CA GLN A 127 9.35 -20.63 -28.30
C GLN A 127 8.35 -21.62 -27.72
N ARG A 128 7.70 -22.44 -28.56
CA ARG A 128 6.77 -23.48 -28.10
C ARG A 128 7.47 -24.61 -27.36
N VAL A 129 8.66 -25.03 -27.82
CA VAL A 129 9.46 -26.06 -27.14
C VAL A 129 10.04 -25.52 -25.83
N GLU A 130 10.46 -24.25 -25.79
CA GLU A 130 10.91 -23.55 -24.57
C GLU A 130 9.76 -23.44 -23.55
N ALA A 131 8.54 -23.08 -23.98
CA ALA A 131 7.36 -23.08 -23.10
C ALA A 131 7.04 -24.48 -22.53
N ARG A 132 7.14 -25.53 -23.36
CA ARG A 132 6.97 -26.92 -22.91
C ARG A 132 8.08 -27.36 -21.95
N LEU A 133 9.33 -26.99 -22.22
CA LEU A 133 10.47 -27.26 -21.35
C LEU A 133 10.29 -26.60 -19.98
N ALA A 134 9.81 -25.36 -19.93
CA ALA A 134 9.50 -24.70 -18.67
C ALA A 134 8.44 -25.48 -17.85
N ALA A 135 7.41 -26.02 -18.51
CA ALA A 135 6.39 -26.81 -17.82
C ALA A 135 6.96 -28.10 -17.22
N LEU A 136 7.83 -28.80 -17.96
CA LEU A 136 8.52 -30.00 -17.48
C LEU A 136 9.51 -29.71 -16.34
N LEU A 137 10.27 -28.61 -16.43
CA LEU A 137 11.17 -28.18 -15.36
C LEU A 137 10.40 -27.86 -14.06
N MET A 138 9.17 -27.33 -14.18
CA MET A 138 8.30 -27.10 -13.03
C MET A 138 7.83 -28.40 -12.37
N GLU A 139 7.46 -29.40 -13.16
CA GLU A 139 7.08 -30.73 -12.66
C GLU A 139 8.25 -31.40 -11.91
N ASN A 140 9.47 -31.27 -12.42
CA ASN A 140 10.70 -31.73 -11.76
C ASN A 140 11.20 -30.82 -10.62
N LYS A 141 10.46 -29.76 -10.26
CA LYS A 141 10.78 -28.79 -9.19
C LYS A 141 12.05 -27.96 -9.41
N GLU A 142 12.56 -27.88 -10.64
CA GLU A 142 13.69 -27.03 -11.04
C GLU A 142 13.25 -25.59 -11.33
N TYR A 143 12.74 -24.91 -10.31
CA TYR A 143 12.08 -23.60 -10.46
C TYR A 143 13.02 -22.47 -10.93
N SER A 144 14.32 -22.54 -10.65
CA SER A 144 15.29 -21.49 -11.00
C SER A 144 15.61 -21.46 -12.50
N GLU A 145 15.84 -22.62 -13.11
CA GLU A 145 16.06 -22.74 -14.55
C GLU A 145 14.78 -22.36 -15.31
N ALA A 146 13.62 -22.83 -14.84
CA ALA A 146 12.31 -22.48 -15.41
C ALA A 146 12.05 -20.96 -15.39
N LEU A 147 12.36 -20.27 -14.29
CA LEU A 147 12.15 -18.82 -14.16
C LEU A 147 13.01 -18.02 -15.15
N ASN A 148 14.29 -18.39 -15.27
CA ASN A 148 15.21 -17.74 -16.21
C ASN A 148 14.75 -17.93 -17.66
N LEU A 149 14.31 -19.14 -17.99
CA LEU A 149 13.81 -19.48 -19.32
C LEU A 149 12.52 -18.71 -19.64
N LEU A 150 11.54 -18.69 -18.72
CA LEU A 150 10.28 -17.96 -18.90
C LEU A 150 10.48 -16.44 -19.00
N SER A 151 11.32 -15.86 -18.13
CA SER A 151 11.61 -14.42 -18.16
C SER A 151 12.24 -13.97 -19.48
N GLY A 152 13.06 -14.82 -20.10
CA GLY A 152 13.60 -14.59 -21.44
C GLY A 152 12.51 -14.69 -22.50
N LEU A 153 11.71 -15.76 -22.44
CA LEU A 153 10.65 -16.05 -23.40
C LEU A 153 9.56 -14.98 -23.44
N ILE A 154 9.09 -14.47 -22.29
CA ILE A 154 8.07 -13.42 -22.20
C ILE A 154 8.52 -12.14 -22.93
N LYS A 155 9.79 -11.74 -22.78
CA LYS A 155 10.34 -10.55 -23.45
C LYS A 155 10.36 -10.70 -24.96
N GLU A 156 10.60 -11.90 -25.46
CA GLU A 156 10.60 -12.18 -26.90
C GLU A 156 9.17 -12.26 -27.46
N VAL A 157 8.28 -13.01 -26.80
CA VAL A 157 6.91 -13.24 -27.27
C VAL A 157 6.08 -11.95 -27.22
N ARG A 158 6.27 -11.10 -26.20
CA ARG A 158 5.64 -9.77 -26.14
C ARG A 158 5.99 -8.86 -27.32
N ARG A 159 7.13 -9.06 -27.98
CA ARG A 159 7.53 -8.29 -29.17
C ARG A 159 6.88 -8.79 -30.46
N LEU A 160 6.44 -10.05 -30.49
CA LEU A 160 5.91 -10.72 -31.68
C LEU A 160 4.37 -10.74 -31.75
N ASP A 161 3.68 -10.34 -30.67
CA ASP A 161 2.21 -10.27 -30.54
C ASP A 161 1.44 -11.58 -30.82
N ASP A 162 2.09 -12.74 -30.61
CA ASP A 162 1.38 -14.04 -30.54
C ASP A 162 0.70 -14.18 -29.18
N LYS A 163 -0.52 -13.63 -29.08
CA LYS A 163 -1.28 -13.53 -27.83
C LYS A 163 -1.69 -14.89 -27.25
N LEU A 164 -1.96 -15.89 -28.08
CA LEU A 164 -2.34 -17.24 -27.60
C LEU A 164 -1.18 -17.89 -26.86
N LEU A 165 0.03 -17.84 -27.45
CA LEU A 165 1.23 -18.36 -26.79
C LEU A 165 1.60 -17.53 -25.55
N LEU A 166 1.38 -16.21 -25.59
CA LEU A 166 1.63 -15.33 -24.45
C LEU A 166 0.76 -15.69 -23.24
N VAL A 167 -0.53 -15.99 -23.44
CA VAL A 167 -1.45 -16.43 -22.37
C VAL A 167 -0.92 -17.71 -21.70
N ASP A 168 -0.50 -18.71 -22.49
CA ASP A 168 0.05 -19.96 -21.95
C ASP A 168 1.32 -19.72 -21.11
N ILE A 169 2.20 -18.83 -21.57
CA ILE A 169 3.46 -18.50 -20.88
C ILE A 169 3.20 -17.72 -19.58
N ASP A 170 2.34 -16.69 -19.62
CA ASP A 170 2.00 -15.88 -18.45
C ASP A 170 1.26 -16.73 -17.39
N LEU A 171 0.45 -17.71 -17.80
CA LEU A 171 -0.15 -18.69 -16.89
C LEU A 171 0.89 -19.60 -16.24
N LEU A 172 1.88 -20.04 -17.02
CA LEU A 172 2.97 -20.85 -16.49
C LEU A 172 3.83 -20.06 -15.51
N GLU A 173 4.09 -18.78 -15.79
CA GLU A 173 4.78 -17.87 -14.87
C GLU A 173 3.99 -17.67 -13.57
N SER A 174 2.66 -17.50 -13.65
CA SER A 174 1.79 -17.45 -12.47
C SER A 174 1.91 -18.72 -11.62
N LYS A 175 1.85 -19.90 -12.23
CA LYS A 175 1.99 -21.19 -11.55
C LYS A 175 3.38 -21.35 -10.92
N LEU A 176 4.43 -20.93 -11.61
CA LEU A 176 5.80 -20.98 -11.10
C LEU A 176 5.99 -20.09 -9.86
N HIS A 177 5.51 -18.85 -9.93
CA HIS A 177 5.56 -17.94 -8.79
C HIS A 177 4.71 -18.42 -7.62
N PHE A 178 3.60 -19.09 -7.90
CA PHE A 178 2.78 -19.74 -6.89
C PHE A 178 3.56 -20.86 -6.17
N SER A 179 4.22 -21.76 -6.90
CA SER A 179 5.08 -22.81 -6.33
C SER A 179 6.24 -22.23 -5.49
N LEU A 180 6.76 -21.05 -5.87
CA LEU A 180 7.78 -20.31 -5.12
C LEU A 180 7.21 -19.48 -3.94
N ARG A 181 5.90 -19.58 -3.66
CA ARG A 181 5.17 -18.80 -2.63
C ARG A 181 5.27 -17.27 -2.78
N ASN A 182 5.46 -16.78 -4.00
CA ASN A 182 5.43 -15.36 -4.31
C ASN A 182 4.06 -14.94 -4.86
N LEU A 183 3.07 -14.81 -3.96
CA LEU A 183 1.68 -14.49 -4.32
C LEU A 183 1.53 -13.17 -5.10
N PRO A 184 2.19 -12.06 -4.73
CA PRO A 184 2.04 -10.80 -5.48
C PRO A 184 2.49 -10.91 -6.93
N LYS A 185 3.61 -11.61 -7.19
CA LYS A 185 4.09 -11.82 -8.57
C LYS A 185 3.22 -12.80 -9.33
N ALA A 186 2.74 -13.86 -8.69
CA ALA A 186 1.80 -14.79 -9.31
C ALA A 186 0.52 -14.07 -9.78
N LYS A 187 -0.04 -13.19 -8.93
CA LYS A 187 -1.22 -12.38 -9.26
C LYS A 187 -0.96 -11.39 -10.40
N ALA A 188 0.23 -10.76 -10.41
CA ALA A 188 0.62 -9.87 -11.50
C ALA A 188 0.71 -10.61 -12.85
N ALA A 189 1.33 -11.79 -12.87
CA ALA A 189 1.42 -12.65 -14.05
C ALA A 189 0.03 -13.12 -14.51
N LEU A 190 -0.84 -13.54 -13.59
CA LEU A 190 -2.23 -13.90 -13.92
C LEU A 190 -3.03 -12.72 -14.49
N THR A 191 -2.83 -11.51 -13.96
CA THR A 191 -3.49 -10.31 -14.48
C THR A 191 -3.04 -10.01 -15.91
N ALA A 192 -1.75 -10.22 -16.20
CA ALA A 192 -1.23 -10.13 -17.57
C ALA A 192 -1.87 -11.19 -18.48
N ALA A 193 -1.95 -12.45 -18.02
CA ALA A 193 -2.60 -13.53 -18.76
C ALA A 193 -4.07 -13.23 -19.06
N ARG A 194 -4.85 -12.73 -18.08
CA ARG A 194 -6.27 -12.35 -18.27
C ARG A 194 -6.43 -11.18 -19.25
N THR A 195 -5.54 -10.20 -19.19
CA THR A 195 -5.56 -9.05 -20.11
C THR A 195 -5.28 -9.50 -21.55
N ALA A 196 -4.30 -10.40 -21.73
CA ALA A 196 -4.00 -10.99 -23.02
C ALA A 196 -5.13 -11.90 -23.53
N ALA A 197 -5.75 -12.67 -22.62
CA ALA A 197 -6.91 -13.51 -22.91
C ALA A 197 -8.12 -12.70 -23.38
N ASN A 198 -8.47 -11.61 -22.69
CA ASN A 198 -9.60 -10.74 -23.07
C ASN A 198 -9.43 -10.09 -24.46
N ALA A 199 -8.20 -9.95 -24.93
CA ALA A 199 -7.91 -9.38 -26.25
C ALA A 199 -8.13 -10.38 -27.40
N ILE A 200 -8.38 -11.66 -27.11
CA ILE A 200 -8.55 -12.73 -28.09
C ILE A 200 -9.71 -13.64 -27.70
N TYR A 201 -10.15 -14.49 -28.61
CA TYR A 201 -11.04 -15.58 -28.25
C TYR A 201 -10.20 -16.78 -27.80
N VAL A 202 -10.18 -17.05 -26.49
CA VAL A 202 -9.42 -18.15 -25.89
C VAL A 202 -10.25 -19.46 -25.97
N PRO A 203 -9.64 -20.60 -26.35
CA PRO A 203 -10.29 -21.91 -26.27
C PRO A 203 -10.83 -22.22 -24.85
N PRO A 204 -11.99 -22.89 -24.71
CA PRO A 204 -12.58 -23.18 -23.40
C PRO A 204 -11.64 -23.91 -22.42
N ALA A 205 -10.77 -24.80 -22.93
CA ALA A 205 -9.78 -25.51 -22.12
C ALA A 205 -8.72 -24.59 -21.48
N GLN A 206 -8.30 -23.56 -22.22
CA GLN A 206 -7.33 -22.57 -21.72
C GLN A 206 -8.04 -21.59 -20.79
N GLN A 207 -9.26 -21.17 -21.12
CA GLN A 207 -10.08 -20.32 -20.26
C GLN A 207 -10.33 -20.98 -18.89
N GLY A 208 -10.75 -22.24 -18.86
CA GLY A 208 -10.91 -22.99 -17.60
C GLY A 208 -9.60 -23.11 -16.80
N THR A 209 -8.44 -23.09 -17.47
CA THR A 209 -7.13 -23.10 -16.78
C THR A 209 -6.80 -21.74 -16.16
N ILE A 210 -7.19 -20.64 -16.80
CA ILE A 210 -7.09 -19.28 -16.26
C ILE A 210 -7.97 -19.15 -15.02
N ASP A 211 -9.21 -19.63 -15.09
CA ASP A 211 -10.18 -19.52 -14.02
C ASP A 211 -9.80 -20.43 -12.83
N LEU A 212 -9.31 -21.65 -13.10
CA LEU A 212 -8.74 -22.53 -12.08
C LEU A 212 -7.58 -21.85 -11.33
N GLN A 213 -6.62 -21.26 -12.05
CA GLN A 213 -5.50 -20.55 -11.43
C GLN A 213 -5.97 -19.31 -10.65
N SER A 214 -6.98 -18.60 -11.17
CA SER A 214 -7.61 -17.47 -10.49
C SER A 214 -8.24 -17.92 -9.16
N GLY A 215 -8.95 -19.04 -9.17
CA GLY A 215 -9.54 -19.64 -7.97
C GLY A 215 -8.50 -19.97 -6.91
N ILE A 216 -7.37 -20.61 -7.28
CA ILE A 216 -6.38 -21.00 -6.25
C ILE A 216 -5.74 -19.75 -5.62
N LEU A 217 -5.42 -18.71 -6.41
CA LEU A 217 -4.84 -17.48 -5.86
C LEU A 217 -5.80 -16.74 -4.91
N HIS A 218 -7.12 -16.73 -5.19
CA HIS A 218 -8.09 -16.10 -4.29
C HIS A 218 -8.33 -16.96 -3.02
N ALA A 219 -8.34 -18.29 -3.16
CA ALA A 219 -8.44 -19.19 -2.00
C ALA A 219 -7.25 -19.00 -1.05
N GLU A 220 -6.07 -18.74 -1.61
CA GLU A 220 -4.85 -18.45 -0.87
C GLU A 220 -4.88 -17.11 -0.12
N GLU A 221 -5.55 -16.10 -0.69
CA GLU A 221 -5.85 -14.81 -0.05
C GLU A 221 -6.99 -14.90 0.99
N LYS A 222 -7.54 -16.09 1.22
CA LYS A 222 -8.70 -16.38 2.09
C LYS A 222 -10.03 -15.80 1.59
N ASP A 223 -10.11 -15.36 0.34
CA ASP A 223 -11.38 -15.00 -0.30
C ASP A 223 -12.00 -16.23 -0.99
N TYR A 224 -12.58 -17.09 -0.17
CA TYR A 224 -13.19 -18.34 -0.63
C TYR A 224 -14.49 -18.13 -1.41
N LYS A 225 -15.17 -17.00 -1.24
CA LYS A 225 -16.43 -16.71 -1.96
C LYS A 225 -16.15 -16.43 -3.44
N THR A 226 -15.20 -15.53 -3.69
CA THR A 226 -14.78 -15.22 -5.06
C THR A 226 -14.06 -16.40 -5.70
N ALA A 227 -13.24 -17.13 -4.93
CA ALA A 227 -12.59 -18.36 -5.40
C ALA A 227 -13.60 -19.41 -5.89
N TYR A 228 -14.70 -19.61 -5.14
CA TYR A 228 -15.77 -20.54 -5.53
C TYR A 228 -16.35 -20.19 -6.91
N SER A 229 -16.63 -18.91 -7.18
CA SER A 229 -17.14 -18.48 -8.49
C SER A 229 -16.18 -18.81 -9.63
N TYR A 230 -14.88 -18.54 -9.46
CA TYR A 230 -13.88 -18.89 -10.47
C TYR A 230 -13.74 -20.41 -10.66
N PHE A 231 -13.81 -21.19 -9.59
CA PHE A 231 -13.78 -22.65 -9.71
C PHE A 231 -15.03 -23.22 -10.37
N PHE A 232 -16.20 -22.59 -10.18
CA PHE A 232 -17.44 -22.96 -10.85
C PHE A 232 -17.35 -22.71 -12.37
N GLU A 233 -16.87 -21.54 -12.79
CA GLU A 233 -16.64 -21.23 -14.22
C GLU A 233 -15.61 -22.20 -14.84
N ALA A 234 -14.53 -22.51 -14.12
CA ALA A 234 -13.55 -23.51 -14.54
C ALA A 234 -14.17 -24.91 -14.69
N PHE A 235 -15.03 -25.30 -13.75
CA PHE A 235 -15.72 -26.58 -13.78
C PHE A 235 -16.67 -26.69 -14.98
N GLU A 236 -17.48 -25.67 -15.27
CA GLU A 236 -18.36 -25.68 -16.46
C GLU A 236 -17.55 -25.80 -17.76
N ALA A 237 -16.43 -25.07 -17.86
CA ALA A 237 -15.55 -25.13 -19.02
C ALA A 237 -14.92 -26.52 -19.22
N PHE A 238 -14.49 -27.19 -18.15
CA PHE A 238 -13.90 -28.52 -18.23
C PHE A 238 -14.94 -29.64 -18.38
N ASN A 239 -16.11 -29.50 -17.76
CA ASN A 239 -17.21 -30.45 -17.87
C ASN A 239 -17.75 -30.49 -19.31
N ALA A 240 -17.86 -29.34 -19.98
CA ALA A 240 -18.24 -29.28 -21.39
C ALA A 240 -17.25 -30.01 -22.33
N LEU A 241 -16.00 -30.21 -21.89
CA LEU A 241 -14.94 -30.89 -22.62
C LEU A 241 -14.67 -32.32 -22.12
N GLU A 242 -15.39 -32.78 -21.08
CA GLU A 242 -15.18 -34.06 -20.39
C GLU A 242 -13.71 -34.29 -19.96
N ASP A 243 -13.01 -33.21 -19.57
CA ASP A 243 -11.60 -33.26 -19.17
C ASP A 243 -11.46 -33.79 -17.72
N PRO A 244 -10.51 -34.70 -17.42
CA PRO A 244 -10.20 -35.14 -16.05
C PRO A 244 -9.96 -33.99 -15.06
N ARG A 245 -9.54 -32.81 -15.53
CA ARG A 245 -9.35 -31.60 -14.70
C ARG A 245 -10.65 -31.04 -14.09
N ALA A 246 -11.81 -31.48 -14.58
CA ALA A 246 -13.10 -31.16 -13.98
C ALA A 246 -13.19 -31.66 -12.53
N VAL A 247 -12.62 -32.85 -12.23
CA VAL A 247 -12.62 -33.44 -10.87
C VAL A 247 -11.87 -32.55 -9.89
N PHE A 248 -10.70 -32.03 -10.26
CA PHE A 248 -9.93 -31.11 -9.42
C PHE A 248 -10.66 -29.79 -9.20
N SER A 249 -11.31 -29.25 -10.23
CA SER A 249 -12.10 -28.02 -10.10
C SER A 249 -13.26 -28.21 -9.13
N LEU A 250 -13.99 -29.32 -9.24
CA LEU A 250 -15.07 -29.68 -8.33
C LEU A 250 -14.57 -29.87 -6.90
N LYS A 251 -13.44 -30.56 -6.71
CA LYS A 251 -12.80 -30.73 -5.40
C LYS A 251 -12.48 -29.38 -4.74
N TYR A 252 -11.93 -28.42 -5.49
CA TYR A 252 -11.64 -27.08 -4.96
C TYR A 252 -12.88 -26.25 -4.69
N MET A 253 -13.96 -26.43 -5.47
CA MET A 253 -15.26 -25.82 -5.15
C MET A 253 -15.80 -26.31 -3.80
N LEU A 254 -15.78 -27.64 -3.58
CA LEU A 254 -16.23 -28.23 -2.33
C LEU A 254 -15.38 -27.76 -1.16
N LEU A 255 -14.05 -27.73 -1.32
CA LEU A 255 -13.13 -27.17 -0.33
C LEU A 255 -13.50 -25.72 0.02
N CYS A 256 -13.74 -24.85 -0.96
CA CYS A 256 -14.13 -23.47 -0.68
C CYS A 256 -15.44 -23.38 0.12
N LYS A 257 -16.42 -24.23 -0.18
CA LYS A 257 -17.68 -24.28 0.58
C LYS A 257 -17.49 -24.72 2.04
N ILE A 258 -16.63 -25.70 2.27
CA ILE A 258 -16.23 -26.12 3.62
C ILE A 258 -15.53 -24.98 4.35
N MET A 259 -14.62 -24.25 3.68
CA MET A 259 -13.90 -23.11 4.26
C MET A 259 -14.80 -21.90 4.57
N VAL A 260 -15.91 -21.71 3.84
CA VAL A 260 -16.95 -20.69 4.14
C VAL A 260 -17.90 -21.14 5.25
N SER A 261 -17.64 -22.30 5.88
CA SER A 261 -18.49 -22.93 6.88
C SER A 261 -19.90 -23.29 6.38
N GLN A 262 -20.07 -23.47 5.07
CA GLN A 262 -21.30 -23.93 4.42
C GLN A 262 -21.16 -25.40 4.01
N ALA A 263 -20.91 -26.26 5.00
CA ALA A 263 -20.69 -27.69 4.75
C ALA A 263 -21.96 -28.42 4.29
N ASP A 264 -23.15 -27.93 4.63
CA ASP A 264 -24.43 -28.54 4.24
C ASP A 264 -24.70 -28.47 2.73
N ASP A 265 -24.19 -27.41 2.06
CA ASP A 265 -24.31 -27.24 0.61
C ASP A 265 -23.53 -28.31 -0.18
N VAL A 266 -22.49 -28.90 0.43
CA VAL A 266 -21.60 -29.89 -0.23
C VAL A 266 -22.38 -31.13 -0.66
N ALA A 267 -23.26 -31.64 0.20
CA ALA A 267 -24.10 -32.80 -0.12
C ALA A 267 -25.09 -32.49 -1.28
N GLY A 268 -25.59 -31.26 -1.35
CA GLY A 268 -26.43 -30.78 -2.45
C GLY A 268 -25.67 -30.68 -3.78
N ILE A 269 -24.42 -30.19 -3.74
CA ILE A 269 -23.57 -30.07 -4.93
C ILE A 269 -23.18 -31.46 -5.46
N ILE A 270 -22.83 -32.40 -4.59
CA ILE A 270 -22.48 -33.78 -4.99
C ILE A 270 -23.68 -34.51 -5.60
N SER A 271 -24.88 -34.30 -5.06
CA SER A 271 -26.12 -34.92 -5.58
C SER A 271 -26.66 -34.27 -6.86
N SER A 272 -26.07 -33.17 -7.32
CA SER A 272 -26.41 -32.53 -8.60
C SER A 272 -26.06 -33.42 -9.80
N LYS A 273 -26.71 -33.19 -10.94
CA LYS A 273 -26.48 -33.94 -12.20
C LYS A 273 -24.99 -33.95 -12.61
N ALA A 274 -24.28 -32.83 -12.40
CA ALA A 274 -22.87 -32.70 -12.74
C ALA A 274 -21.96 -33.39 -11.70
N GLY A 275 -22.34 -33.41 -10.42
CA GLY A 275 -21.63 -34.14 -9.37
C GLY A 275 -21.74 -35.66 -9.52
N LEU A 276 -22.90 -36.15 -9.94
CA LEU A 276 -23.15 -37.59 -10.18
C LEU A 276 -22.31 -38.17 -11.34
N GLN A 277 -21.90 -37.34 -12.30
CA GLN A 277 -21.05 -37.78 -13.42
C GLN A 277 -19.60 -38.06 -12.99
N TYR A 278 -19.13 -37.42 -11.92
CA TYR A 278 -17.75 -37.48 -11.45
C TYR A 278 -17.61 -38.10 -10.06
N VAL A 279 -18.52 -39.01 -9.69
CA VAL A 279 -18.42 -39.73 -8.40
C VAL A 279 -17.12 -40.51 -8.36
N GLY A 280 -16.32 -40.27 -7.32
CA GLY A 280 -15.04 -40.89 -7.12
C GLY A 280 -14.48 -40.64 -5.73
N PRO A 281 -13.33 -41.24 -5.40
CA PRO A 281 -12.73 -41.17 -4.06
C PRO A 281 -12.41 -39.73 -3.62
N GLU A 282 -12.16 -38.83 -4.56
CA GLU A 282 -11.93 -37.39 -4.31
C GLU A 282 -13.17 -36.68 -3.72
N LEU A 283 -14.36 -37.01 -4.21
CA LEU A 283 -15.61 -36.42 -3.72
C LEU A 283 -16.02 -37.05 -2.38
N ASP A 284 -15.81 -38.35 -2.23
CA ASP A 284 -16.07 -39.06 -0.97
C ASP A 284 -15.19 -38.53 0.16
N ALA A 285 -13.92 -38.23 -0.13
CA ALA A 285 -13.02 -37.56 0.81
C ALA A 285 -13.55 -36.18 1.23
N MET A 286 -13.97 -35.34 0.27
CA MET A 286 -14.53 -34.02 0.57
C MET A 286 -15.86 -34.10 1.32
N LYS A 287 -16.68 -35.12 1.06
CA LYS A 287 -17.91 -35.39 1.80
C LYS A 287 -17.61 -35.80 3.24
N ALA A 288 -16.65 -36.70 3.47
CA ALA A 288 -16.25 -37.09 4.82
C ALA A 288 -15.71 -35.90 5.63
N VAL A 289 -14.92 -35.02 4.98
CA VAL A 289 -14.44 -33.78 5.60
C VAL A 289 -15.59 -32.81 5.88
N ALA A 290 -16.54 -32.66 4.96
CA ALA A 290 -17.73 -31.82 5.16
C ALA A 290 -18.61 -32.35 6.30
N ASP A 291 -18.83 -33.66 6.38
CA ASP A 291 -19.60 -34.31 7.45
C ASP A 291 -18.91 -34.14 8.82
N ALA A 292 -17.58 -34.25 8.86
CA ALA A 292 -16.80 -34.00 10.07
C ALA A 292 -16.89 -32.54 10.51
N HIS A 293 -16.83 -31.60 9.56
CA HIS A 293 -16.98 -30.16 9.82
C HIS A 293 -18.40 -29.81 10.30
N ALA A 294 -19.44 -30.34 9.65
CA ALA A 294 -20.84 -30.12 10.02
C ALA A 294 -21.14 -30.65 11.44
N LYS A 295 -20.61 -31.82 11.79
CA LYS A 295 -20.72 -32.41 13.13
C LYS A 295 -19.73 -31.81 14.14
N ARG A 296 -18.82 -30.93 13.71
CA ARG A 296 -17.72 -30.34 14.49
C ARG A 296 -16.89 -31.39 15.25
N SER A 297 -16.71 -32.57 14.67
CA SER A 297 -16.00 -33.68 15.34
C SER A 297 -14.56 -33.79 14.82
N LEU A 298 -13.58 -33.52 15.69
CA LEU A 298 -12.16 -33.70 15.37
C LEU A 298 -11.83 -35.16 15.06
N LYS A 299 -12.43 -36.10 15.78
CA LYS A 299 -12.22 -37.55 15.58
C LYS A 299 -12.62 -38.01 14.18
N LEU A 300 -13.78 -37.56 13.69
CA LEU A 300 -14.21 -37.87 12.32
C LEU A 300 -13.30 -37.21 11.29
N PHE A 301 -12.79 -36.00 11.59
CA PHE A 301 -11.86 -35.29 10.72
C PHE A 301 -10.52 -36.00 10.61
N GLU A 302 -9.93 -36.44 11.72
CA GLU A 302 -8.69 -37.22 11.73
C GLU A 302 -8.85 -38.59 11.06
N THR A 303 -10.00 -39.24 11.25
CA THR A 303 -10.33 -40.49 10.54
C THR A 303 -10.38 -40.24 9.03
N ALA A 304 -11.05 -39.18 8.58
CA ALA A 304 -11.11 -38.81 7.16
C ALA A 304 -9.71 -38.49 6.58
N LEU A 305 -8.86 -37.78 7.33
CA LEU A 305 -7.48 -37.51 6.90
C LEU A 305 -6.64 -38.78 6.76
N ARG A 306 -6.85 -39.76 7.65
CA ARG A 306 -6.12 -41.04 7.64
C ARG A 306 -6.59 -41.94 6.50
N ASP A 307 -7.90 -42.05 6.28
CA ASP A 307 -8.48 -42.93 5.28
C ASP A 307 -8.26 -42.39 3.85
N PHE A 308 -8.33 -41.07 3.67
CA PHE A 308 -8.15 -40.39 2.38
C PHE A 308 -6.81 -39.66 2.24
N LYS A 309 -5.74 -40.24 2.78
CA LYS A 309 -4.39 -39.63 2.79
C LYS A 309 -3.89 -39.29 1.38
N ALA A 310 -4.07 -40.18 0.41
CA ALA A 310 -3.61 -39.97 -0.97
C ALA A 310 -4.31 -38.76 -1.61
N GLN A 311 -5.61 -38.59 -1.36
CA GLN A 311 -6.41 -37.54 -1.96
C GLN A 311 -6.20 -36.19 -1.25
N LEU A 312 -6.03 -36.18 0.07
CA LEU A 312 -6.01 -34.94 0.86
C LEU A 312 -4.59 -34.43 1.17
N GLU A 313 -3.60 -35.31 1.30
CA GLU A 313 -2.22 -34.96 1.68
C GLU A 313 -1.30 -34.79 0.46
N GLU A 314 -1.53 -35.52 -0.64
CA GLU A 314 -0.70 -35.37 -1.85
C GLU A 314 -0.98 -34.06 -2.60
N ASP A 315 -2.18 -33.48 -2.46
CA ASP A 315 -2.50 -32.18 -3.02
C ASP A 315 -2.02 -31.04 -2.07
N PRO A 316 -0.98 -30.28 -2.45
CA PRO A 316 -0.40 -29.26 -1.58
C PRO A 316 -1.37 -28.13 -1.23
N ILE A 317 -2.33 -27.84 -2.10
CA ILE A 317 -3.30 -26.75 -1.93
C ILE A 317 -4.32 -27.17 -0.87
N VAL A 318 -4.90 -28.36 -1.04
CA VAL A 318 -5.89 -28.94 -0.12
C VAL A 318 -5.27 -29.14 1.25
N HIS A 319 -4.08 -29.76 1.34
CA HIS A 319 -3.40 -29.99 2.61
C HIS A 319 -3.25 -28.71 3.42
N ARG A 320 -2.82 -27.62 2.78
CA ARG A 320 -2.60 -26.33 3.46
C ARG A 320 -3.90 -25.72 4.00
N HIS A 321 -4.97 -25.78 3.22
CA HIS A 321 -6.28 -25.30 3.67
C HIS A 321 -6.89 -26.20 4.74
N LEU A 322 -6.69 -27.52 4.66
CA LEU A 322 -7.12 -28.47 5.69
C LEU A 322 -6.37 -28.28 7.01
N SER A 323 -5.08 -27.93 7.00
CA SER A 323 -4.38 -27.57 8.24
C SER A 323 -5.00 -26.33 8.90
N SER A 324 -5.30 -25.29 8.11
CA SER A 324 -6.01 -24.11 8.63
C SER A 324 -7.42 -24.42 9.11
N LEU A 325 -8.10 -25.37 8.47
CA LEU A 325 -9.42 -25.83 8.87
C LEU A 325 -9.36 -26.63 10.18
N TYR A 326 -8.37 -27.50 10.35
CA TYR A 326 -8.11 -28.23 11.60
C TYR A 326 -7.92 -27.27 12.76
N ASP A 327 -7.08 -26.25 12.58
CA ASP A 327 -6.87 -25.21 13.58
C ASP A 327 -8.17 -24.50 13.96
N THR A 328 -8.97 -24.12 12.96
CA THR A 328 -10.24 -23.42 13.18
C THR A 328 -11.26 -24.31 13.90
N LEU A 329 -11.33 -25.59 13.53
CA LEU A 329 -12.27 -26.54 14.13
C LEU A 329 -11.86 -26.91 15.56
N LEU A 330 -10.55 -27.06 15.82
CA LEU A 330 -10.01 -27.24 17.16
C LEU A 330 -10.32 -26.04 18.05
N GLU A 331 -10.15 -24.81 17.53
CA GLU A 331 -10.48 -23.59 18.27
C GLU A 331 -11.98 -23.47 18.58
N GLN A 332 -12.85 -23.74 17.61
CA GLN A 332 -14.30 -23.71 17.84
C GLN A 332 -14.74 -24.76 18.88
N ASN A 333 -14.14 -25.95 18.84
CA ASN A 333 -14.40 -27.00 19.81
C ASN A 333 -13.89 -26.63 21.21
N LEU A 334 -12.69 -26.06 21.31
CA LEU A 334 -12.15 -25.57 22.57
C LEU A 334 -13.04 -24.47 23.16
N CYS A 335 -13.42 -23.45 22.37
CA CYS A 335 -14.32 -22.39 22.84
C CYS A 335 -15.64 -22.96 23.39
N ARG A 336 -16.25 -23.93 22.69
CA ARG A 336 -17.51 -24.56 23.15
C ARG A 336 -17.36 -25.29 24.47
N LEU A 337 -16.24 -25.99 24.68
CA LEU A 337 -15.99 -26.75 25.91
C LEU A 337 -15.69 -25.84 27.09
N ILE A 338 -15.16 -24.64 26.81
CA ILE A 338 -14.63 -23.69 27.78
C ILE A 338 -15.70 -22.67 28.19
N GLU A 339 -16.62 -22.30 27.30
CA GLU A 339 -17.70 -21.31 27.52
C GLU A 339 -18.52 -21.50 28.80
N PRO A 340 -18.91 -22.73 29.23
CA PRO A 340 -19.75 -22.92 30.42
C PRO A 340 -19.04 -22.72 31.76
N PHE A 341 -17.71 -22.58 31.79
CA PHE A 341 -16.92 -22.71 33.02
C PHE A 341 -16.01 -21.50 33.25
N SER A 342 -15.91 -20.98 34.47
CA SER A 342 -14.94 -19.91 34.79
C SER A 342 -13.52 -20.45 35.07
N ARG A 343 -13.42 -21.71 35.50
CA ARG A 343 -12.16 -22.40 35.77
C ARG A 343 -12.28 -23.85 35.35
N VAL A 344 -11.35 -24.34 34.54
CA VAL A 344 -11.36 -25.72 34.01
C VAL A 344 -9.98 -26.33 34.10
N GLU A 345 -9.90 -27.60 34.48
CA GLU A 345 -8.65 -28.38 34.42
C GLU A 345 -8.31 -28.74 32.97
N ILE A 346 -7.07 -28.50 32.54
CA ILE A 346 -6.62 -28.76 31.17
C ILE A 346 -6.67 -30.27 30.87
N ALA A 347 -6.42 -31.12 31.87
CA ALA A 347 -6.53 -32.57 31.74
C ALA A 347 -7.96 -33.00 31.34
N HIS A 348 -8.98 -32.39 31.95
CA HIS A 348 -10.37 -32.68 31.60
C HIS A 348 -10.71 -32.28 30.16
N ILE A 349 -10.21 -31.13 29.71
CA ILE A 349 -10.38 -30.68 28.31
C ILE A 349 -9.67 -31.63 27.35
N ALA A 350 -8.45 -32.08 27.70
CA ALA A 350 -7.66 -33.00 26.90
C ALA A 350 -8.36 -34.36 26.73
N ASP A 351 -8.92 -34.92 27.79
CA ASP A 351 -9.67 -36.17 27.76
C ASP A 351 -10.94 -36.06 26.91
N LEU A 352 -11.65 -34.93 26.97
CA LEU A 352 -12.86 -34.67 26.16
C LEU A 352 -12.57 -34.57 24.66
N ILE A 353 -11.37 -34.11 24.28
CA ILE A 353 -10.94 -33.95 22.89
C ILE A 353 -10.15 -35.18 22.39
N GLU A 354 -9.76 -36.08 23.29
CA GLU A 354 -8.88 -37.23 23.02
C GLU A 354 -7.50 -36.81 22.46
N LEU A 355 -6.99 -35.64 22.89
CA LEU A 355 -5.67 -35.12 22.47
C LEU A 355 -4.71 -35.01 23.66
N PRO A 356 -3.38 -35.07 23.44
CA PRO A 356 -2.40 -34.89 24.51
C PRO A 356 -2.51 -33.52 25.19
N ILE A 357 -2.32 -33.49 26.52
CA ILE A 357 -2.37 -32.29 27.35
C ILE A 357 -1.45 -31.19 26.81
N ASP A 358 -0.23 -31.53 26.41
CA ASP A 358 0.75 -30.60 25.85
C ASP A 358 0.26 -29.89 24.58
N HIS A 359 -0.53 -30.57 23.75
CA HIS A 359 -1.05 -30.00 22.51
C HIS A 359 -2.19 -29.02 22.80
N VAL A 360 -3.08 -29.40 23.71
CA VAL A 360 -4.20 -28.56 24.16
C VAL A 360 -3.68 -27.33 24.90
N GLU A 361 -2.71 -27.47 25.80
CA GLU A 361 -2.10 -26.34 26.51
C GLU A 361 -1.46 -25.34 25.53
N LYS A 362 -0.66 -25.83 24.58
CA LYS A 362 -0.05 -24.97 23.54
C LYS A 362 -1.12 -24.26 22.72
N LYS A 363 -2.18 -24.95 22.31
CA LYS A 363 -3.25 -24.33 21.51
C LYS A 363 -4.02 -23.29 22.31
N LEU A 364 -4.35 -23.56 23.57
CA LEU A 364 -4.96 -22.59 24.48
C LEU A 364 -4.07 -21.36 24.69
N SER A 365 -2.76 -21.56 24.85
CA SER A 365 -1.80 -20.46 24.97
C SER A 365 -1.80 -19.58 23.73
N GLN A 366 -1.86 -20.18 22.54
CA GLN A 366 -1.96 -19.46 21.27
C GLN A 366 -3.28 -18.69 21.17
N MET A 367 -4.40 -19.30 21.56
CA MET A 367 -5.72 -18.64 21.51
C MET A 367 -5.83 -17.44 22.45
N ILE A 368 -5.18 -17.49 23.61
CA ILE A 368 -5.08 -16.36 24.56
C ILE A 368 -4.25 -15.22 23.95
N LEU A 369 -3.11 -15.55 23.31
CA LEU A 369 -2.26 -14.56 22.63
C LEU A 369 -2.97 -13.92 21.43
N ASP A 370 -3.74 -14.71 20.68
CA ASP A 370 -4.57 -14.26 19.56
C ASP A 370 -5.81 -13.48 20.03
N LYS A 371 -6.01 -13.32 21.34
CA LYS A 371 -7.14 -12.63 21.98
C LYS A 371 -8.51 -13.18 21.56
N LYS A 372 -8.62 -14.50 21.34
CA LYS A 372 -9.89 -15.14 20.99
C LYS A 372 -10.84 -15.26 22.18
N PHE A 373 -10.28 -15.43 23.37
CA PHE A 373 -11.00 -15.37 24.64
C PHE A 373 -10.07 -14.77 25.71
N ALA A 374 -10.65 -14.13 26.72
CA ALA A 374 -9.89 -13.59 27.84
C ALA A 374 -9.63 -14.70 28.88
N GLY A 375 -8.38 -15.11 29.03
CA GLY A 375 -8.03 -16.14 30.01
C GLY A 375 -6.55 -16.15 30.36
N THR A 376 -6.21 -16.89 31.41
CA THR A 376 -4.83 -17.15 31.84
C THR A 376 -4.67 -18.63 32.16
N LEU A 377 -3.53 -19.18 31.77
CA LEU A 377 -3.14 -20.56 32.07
C LEU A 377 -2.33 -20.60 33.36
N ASP A 378 -2.82 -21.30 34.37
CA ASP A 378 -2.07 -21.63 35.57
C ASP A 378 -1.37 -22.98 35.37
N GLN A 379 -0.08 -22.92 35.01
CA GLN A 379 0.74 -24.12 34.77
C GLN A 379 1.03 -24.92 36.04
N GLY A 380 0.98 -24.30 37.23
CA GLY A 380 1.23 -24.99 38.49
C GLY A 380 0.05 -25.87 38.90
N ALA A 381 -1.17 -25.36 38.74
CA ALA A 381 -2.41 -26.10 39.01
C ALA A 381 -2.98 -26.83 37.79
N GLY A 382 -2.40 -26.68 36.60
CA GLY A 382 -2.91 -27.25 35.35
C GLY A 382 -4.33 -26.76 35.00
N CYS A 383 -4.66 -25.52 35.37
CA CYS A 383 -6.00 -24.95 35.23
C CYS A 383 -6.02 -23.79 34.23
N LEU A 384 -7.05 -23.75 33.38
CA LEU A 384 -7.42 -22.57 32.61
C LEU A 384 -8.39 -21.73 33.44
N VAL A 385 -8.05 -20.46 33.66
CA VAL A 385 -8.93 -19.46 34.27
C VAL A 385 -9.43 -18.53 33.17
N ILE A 386 -10.74 -18.43 33.01
CA ILE A 386 -11.38 -17.52 32.06
C ILE A 386 -11.84 -16.29 32.82
N PHE A 387 -11.56 -15.12 32.24
CA PHE A 387 -12.09 -13.86 32.72
C PHE A 387 -13.28 -13.46 31.85
N GLU A 388 -14.32 -12.89 32.46
CA GLU A 388 -15.30 -12.14 31.70
C GLU A 388 -14.60 -10.93 31.06
N ASP A 389 -14.94 -10.64 29.81
CA ASP A 389 -14.40 -9.47 29.12
C ASP A 389 -14.71 -8.22 29.97
N PRO A 390 -13.69 -7.46 30.40
CA PRO A 390 -13.93 -6.26 31.17
C PRO A 390 -14.70 -5.29 30.27
N LYS A 391 -15.93 -4.94 30.68
CA LYS A 391 -16.73 -3.94 29.98
C LYS A 391 -15.90 -2.66 29.86
N THR A 392 -15.47 -2.34 28.65
CA THR A 392 -14.72 -1.11 28.42
C THR A 392 -15.67 0.06 28.66
N ASP A 393 -15.45 0.81 29.73
CA ASP A 393 -16.25 1.99 30.02
C ASP A 393 -16.16 2.97 28.85
N ALA A 394 -17.32 3.42 28.35
CA ALA A 394 -17.43 4.39 27.25
C ALA A 394 -16.72 5.73 27.56
N ILE A 395 -16.35 5.94 28.82
CA ILE A 395 -15.61 7.11 29.31
C ILE A 395 -14.21 7.18 28.67
N TYR A 396 -13.50 6.06 28.51
CA TYR A 396 -12.14 6.07 27.95
C TYR A 396 -12.09 6.56 26.49
N PRO A 397 -12.88 6.03 25.53
CA PRO A 397 -12.90 6.55 24.18
C PRO A 397 -13.41 8.01 24.11
N ALA A 398 -14.41 8.37 24.93
CA ALA A 398 -14.89 9.76 24.99
C ALA A 398 -13.81 10.72 25.54
N THR A 399 -12.99 10.27 26.49
CA THR A 399 -11.85 11.04 27.02
C THR A 399 -10.76 11.21 25.96
N LEU A 400 -10.45 10.16 25.20
CA LEU A 400 -9.50 10.25 24.09
C LEU A 400 -10.00 11.18 22.97
N GLU A 401 -11.30 11.13 22.67
CA GLU A 401 -11.91 12.01 21.67
C GLU A 401 -11.90 13.47 22.13
N THR A 402 -12.22 13.74 23.40
CA THR A 402 -12.15 15.10 23.96
C THR A 402 -10.72 15.63 23.97
N ILE A 403 -9.71 14.80 24.31
CA ILE A 403 -8.29 15.18 24.19
C ILE A 403 -7.93 15.52 22.73
N SER A 404 -8.38 14.72 21.76
CA SER A 404 -8.16 14.98 20.33
C SER A 404 -8.83 16.28 19.88
N ASN A 405 -10.06 16.55 20.35
CA ASN A 405 -10.79 17.76 20.03
C ASN A 405 -10.14 19.00 20.64
N ILE A 406 -9.59 18.92 21.86
CA ILE A 406 -8.79 19.99 22.46
C ILE A 406 -7.55 20.27 21.60
N GLY A 407 -6.87 19.23 21.10
CA GLY A 407 -5.74 19.38 20.17
C GLY A 407 -6.12 20.17 18.91
N LYS A 408 -7.23 19.81 18.26
CA LYS A 408 -7.73 20.54 17.07
C LYS A 408 -8.08 22.00 17.36
N VAL A 409 -8.62 22.28 18.55
CA VAL A 409 -8.95 23.66 18.97
C VAL A 409 -7.67 24.48 19.15
N VAL A 410 -6.63 23.91 19.77
CA VAL A 410 -5.33 24.56 19.93
C VAL A 410 -4.70 24.88 18.57
N ASP A 411 -4.73 23.95 17.62
CA ASP A 411 -4.22 24.17 16.27
C ASP A 411 -4.98 25.30 15.54
N SER A 412 -6.32 25.30 15.64
CA SER A 412 -7.17 26.34 15.07
C SER A 412 -6.88 27.72 15.65
N LEU A 413 -6.67 27.80 16.97
CA LEU A 413 -6.29 29.04 17.65
C LEU A 413 -4.92 29.54 17.17
N TYR A 414 -3.95 28.64 16.98
CA TYR A 414 -2.63 29.00 16.48
C TYR A 414 -2.69 29.60 15.07
N VAL A 415 -3.44 28.96 14.16
CA VAL A 415 -3.65 29.45 12.79
C VAL A 415 -4.35 30.81 12.80
N ARG A 416 -5.38 30.99 13.63
CA ARG A 416 -6.13 32.24 13.71
C ARG A 416 -5.29 33.39 14.27
N SER A 417 -4.45 33.11 15.26
CA SER A 417 -3.47 34.07 15.79
C SER A 417 -2.47 34.50 14.70
N LEU A 418 -1.99 33.56 13.90
CA LEU A 418 -1.08 33.85 12.79
C LEU A 418 -1.72 34.78 11.75
N LEU A 419 -2.98 34.52 11.37
CA LEU A 419 -3.73 35.32 10.41
C LEU A 419 -3.99 36.75 10.91
N LEU A 420 -4.33 36.91 12.20
CA LEU A 420 -4.46 38.23 12.84
C LEU A 420 -3.16 39.03 12.76
N SER A 421 -2.01 38.39 13.01
CA SER A 421 -0.70 39.06 12.91
C SER A 421 -0.33 39.51 11.48
N GLN A 422 -0.89 38.86 10.45
CA GLN A 422 -0.70 39.25 9.06
C GLN A 422 -1.63 40.40 8.66
N SER A 423 -2.89 40.39 9.11
CA SER A 423 -3.82 41.48 8.81
C SER A 423 -3.38 42.79 9.47
N GLU A 424 -2.88 42.75 10.71
CA GLU A 424 -2.34 43.93 11.39
C GLU A 424 -1.14 44.53 10.64
N ARG A 425 -0.26 43.69 10.09
CA ARG A 425 0.88 44.14 9.28
C ARG A 425 0.45 44.78 7.96
N PHE A 426 -0.59 44.23 7.32
CA PHE A 426 -1.12 44.78 6.07
C PHE A 426 -1.78 46.14 6.28
N VAL A 427 -2.58 46.30 7.35
CA VAL A 427 -3.22 47.58 7.71
C VAL A 427 -2.17 48.65 8.07
N CYS A 428 -1.13 48.29 8.82
CA CYS A 428 -0.02 49.22 9.10
C CYS A 428 0.67 49.72 7.82
N LYS A 429 0.82 48.86 6.80
CA LYS A 429 1.49 49.24 5.55
C LYS A 429 0.68 50.26 4.73
N ILE A 430 -0.63 50.02 4.56
CA ILE A 430 -1.50 50.96 3.83
C ILE A 430 -1.56 52.32 4.54
N MET A 431 -1.64 52.33 5.88
CA MET A 431 -1.73 53.58 6.64
C MET A 431 -0.43 54.40 6.63
N SER A 432 0.74 53.76 6.44
CA SER A 432 2.00 54.48 6.22
C SER A 432 2.05 55.18 4.86
N GLU A 433 1.49 54.58 3.81
CA GLU A 433 1.49 55.15 2.46
C GLU A 433 0.62 56.41 2.37
N VAL A 434 -0.51 56.45 3.09
CA VAL A 434 -1.39 57.63 3.11
C VAL A 434 -0.71 58.81 3.82
N TYR A 435 -0.02 58.56 4.93
CA TYR A 435 0.72 59.59 5.66
C TYR A 435 1.83 60.22 4.79
N GLU A 436 2.60 59.40 4.06
CA GLU A 436 3.62 59.89 3.12
C GLU A 436 3.02 60.75 2.00
N GLY A 437 1.80 60.42 1.54
CA GLY A 437 1.08 61.21 0.55
C GLY A 437 0.77 62.63 1.03
N TYR A 438 0.27 62.77 2.27
CA TYR A 438 0.02 64.09 2.85
C TYR A 438 1.30 64.86 3.19
N GLU A 439 2.36 64.17 3.61
CA GLU A 439 3.68 64.77 3.85
C GLU A 439 4.22 65.44 2.58
N ARG A 440 4.12 64.78 1.41
CA ARG A 440 4.54 65.34 0.12
C ARG A 440 3.74 66.59 -0.25
N GLN A 441 2.42 66.55 -0.08
CA GLN A 441 1.55 67.70 -0.36
C GLN A 441 1.87 68.90 0.54
N TYR A 442 2.11 68.66 1.84
CA TYR A 442 2.50 69.71 2.78
C TYR A 442 3.84 70.37 2.40
N CYS A 443 4.85 69.56 2.07
CA CYS A 443 6.16 70.07 1.66
C CYS A 443 6.10 70.93 0.39
N GLU A 444 5.30 70.53 -0.61
CA GLU A 444 5.10 71.31 -1.83
C GLU A 444 4.38 72.64 -1.56
N LEU A 445 3.32 72.61 -0.76
CA LEU A 445 2.54 73.80 -0.42
C LEU A 445 3.36 74.79 0.43
N SER A 446 4.10 74.29 1.43
CA SER A 446 4.98 75.10 2.28
C SER A 446 6.10 75.76 1.48
N ALA A 447 6.74 75.04 0.55
CA ALA A 447 7.77 75.60 -0.33
C ALA A 447 7.20 76.65 -1.31
N ASN A 448 5.95 76.48 -1.77
CA ASN A 448 5.26 77.48 -2.58
C ASN A 448 4.92 78.73 -1.75
N LEU A 449 4.38 78.56 -0.54
CA LEU A 449 4.04 79.65 0.37
C LEU A 449 5.27 80.45 0.80
N SER A 450 6.39 79.81 1.12
CA SER A 450 7.63 80.52 1.46
C SER A 450 8.11 81.39 0.29
N ARG A 451 8.06 80.89 -0.96
CA ARG A 451 8.36 81.68 -2.16
C ARG A 451 7.37 82.85 -2.35
N LYS A 452 6.08 82.64 -2.11
CA LYS A 452 5.04 83.69 -2.17
C LYS A 452 5.19 84.74 -1.07
N CYS A 453 5.55 84.35 0.15
CA CYS A 453 5.86 85.27 1.25
C CYS A 453 7.06 86.18 0.91
N ASN A 454 8.14 85.60 0.38
CA ASN A 454 9.34 86.35 -0.01
C ASN A 454 9.12 87.30 -1.19
N SER A 455 8.27 86.93 -2.16
CA SER A 455 7.90 87.82 -3.26
C SER A 455 6.92 88.92 -2.82
N THR A 456 6.07 88.65 -1.82
CA THR A 456 5.10 89.63 -1.31
C THR A 456 5.74 90.63 -0.35
N SER A 457 6.82 90.26 0.35
CA SER A 457 7.58 91.17 1.21
C SER A 457 8.35 92.25 0.43
N LEU A 458 8.64 92.02 -0.85
CA LEU A 458 9.36 92.95 -1.73
C LEU A 458 8.44 93.96 -2.45
N LEU A 459 7.12 93.81 -2.35
CA LEU A 459 6.16 94.67 -3.06
C LEU A 459 5.73 95.88 -2.22
N PRO A 460 5.71 97.11 -2.79
CA PRO A 460 5.17 98.30 -2.13
C PRO A 460 3.68 98.13 -1.77
N ASP A 461 3.23 98.75 -0.67
CA ASP A 461 1.85 98.62 -0.19
C ASP A 461 0.82 99.10 -1.23
N GLY A 462 0.00 98.17 -1.74
CA GLY A 462 -1.03 98.40 -2.76
C GLY A 462 -2.05 97.26 -2.85
N VAL A 463 -3.11 97.43 -3.65
CA VAL A 463 -4.22 96.47 -3.78
C VAL A 463 -3.73 95.06 -4.19
N GLU A 464 -2.67 94.98 -5.00
CA GLU A 464 -2.04 93.71 -5.40
C GLU A 464 -1.38 92.95 -4.23
N LYS A 465 -0.86 93.67 -3.23
CA LYS A 465 -0.29 93.07 -2.01
C LYS A 465 -1.38 92.41 -1.18
N ASN A 466 -2.53 93.06 -1.03
CA ASN A 466 -3.67 92.50 -0.28
C ASN A 466 -4.25 91.23 -0.94
N ALA A 467 -4.29 91.18 -2.27
CA ALA A 467 -4.71 89.97 -2.99
C ALA A 467 -3.75 88.79 -2.73
N LYS A 468 -2.44 89.02 -2.81
CA LYS A 468 -1.42 87.99 -2.50
C LYS A 468 -1.41 87.59 -1.02
N VAL A 469 -1.65 88.53 -0.11
CA VAL A 469 -1.79 88.26 1.33
C VAL A 469 -2.98 87.34 1.61
N ASN A 470 -4.12 87.53 0.94
CA ASN A 470 -5.27 86.64 1.08
C ASN A 470 -5.01 85.24 0.51
N GLU A 471 -4.28 85.14 -0.61
CA GLU A 471 -3.88 83.84 -1.19
C GLU A 471 -2.91 83.08 -0.26
N ILE A 472 -1.94 83.80 0.34
CA ILE A 472 -1.02 83.22 1.33
C ILE A 472 -1.80 82.78 2.58
N LYS A 473 -2.79 83.56 3.02
CA LYS A 473 -3.65 83.19 4.15
C LYS A 473 -4.43 81.90 3.87
N SER A 474 -5.03 81.79 2.68
CA SER A 474 -5.74 80.56 2.26
C SER A 474 -4.80 79.35 2.25
N GLY A 475 -3.60 79.49 1.69
CA GLY A 475 -2.63 78.39 1.69
C GLY A 475 -2.10 78.04 3.09
N LEU A 476 -1.99 78.99 4.02
CA LEU A 476 -1.65 78.70 5.42
C LEU A 476 -2.74 77.87 6.12
N ASP A 477 -4.01 78.14 5.81
CA ASP A 477 -5.14 77.37 6.33
C ASP A 477 -5.17 75.95 5.72
N ASP A 478 -4.85 75.79 4.43
CA ASP A 478 -4.72 74.47 3.79
C ASP A 478 -3.58 73.63 4.39
N CYS A 479 -2.43 74.26 4.67
CA CYS A 479 -1.33 73.64 5.41
C CYS A 479 -1.76 73.17 6.82
N ASP A 480 -2.56 73.96 7.54
CA ASP A 480 -3.10 73.59 8.86
C ASP A 480 -4.04 72.37 8.75
N VAL A 481 -4.86 72.29 7.70
CA VAL A 481 -5.74 71.14 7.43
C VAL A 481 -4.91 69.89 7.13
N LEU A 482 -3.85 69.98 6.33
CA LEU A 482 -2.96 68.86 6.04
C LEU A 482 -2.27 68.34 7.31
N ILE A 483 -1.78 69.23 8.19
CA ILE A 483 -1.20 68.83 9.48
C ILE A 483 -2.23 68.13 10.37
N ARG A 484 -3.48 68.59 10.41
CA ARG A 484 -4.56 67.92 11.17
C ARG A 484 -4.87 66.53 10.63
N LYS A 485 -4.89 66.36 9.30
CA LYS A 485 -5.07 65.04 8.67
C LYS A 485 -3.93 64.09 9.01
N MET A 486 -2.69 64.58 8.93
CA MET A 486 -1.50 63.81 9.32
C MET A 486 -1.49 63.46 10.83
N ASP A 487 -1.96 64.33 11.73
CA ASP A 487 -2.08 64.03 13.18
C ASP A 487 -3.13 62.96 13.46
N LEU A 488 -4.26 62.98 12.76
CA LEU A 488 -5.28 61.94 12.88
C LEU A 488 -4.75 60.57 12.45
N GLU A 489 -4.00 60.51 11.36
CA GLU A 489 -3.39 59.27 10.88
C GLU A 489 -2.20 58.81 11.72
N ALA A 490 -1.37 59.73 12.24
CA ALA A 490 -0.30 59.38 13.16
C ALA A 490 -0.82 58.78 14.47
N ARG A 491 -2.01 59.20 14.93
CA ARG A 491 -2.63 58.69 16.17
C ARG A 491 -3.28 57.32 16.01
N SER A 492 -3.68 56.93 14.81
CA SER A 492 -4.25 55.61 14.53
C SER A 492 -3.21 54.51 14.38
N LEU A 493 -1.92 54.86 14.31
CA LEU A 493 -0.79 53.94 14.15
C LEU A 493 -0.25 53.37 15.48
N GLN A 494 0.47 52.25 15.40
CA GLN A 494 1.08 51.55 16.54
C GLN A 494 2.07 52.45 17.32
N PRO A 495 2.26 52.22 18.64
CA PRO A 495 3.01 53.11 19.53
C PRO A 495 4.45 53.44 19.07
N ASN A 496 5.16 52.46 18.49
CA ASN A 496 6.54 52.63 18.05
C ASN A 496 6.68 53.56 16.83
N VAL A 497 5.82 53.40 15.82
CA VAL A 497 5.82 54.24 14.62
C VAL A 497 5.20 55.61 14.92
N LYS A 498 4.16 55.64 15.77
CA LYS A 498 3.50 56.85 16.25
C LYS A 498 4.48 57.85 16.88
N ALA A 499 5.43 57.38 17.69
CA ALA A 499 6.40 58.27 18.33
C ALA A 499 7.27 59.03 17.30
N MET A 500 7.71 58.35 16.23
CA MET A 500 8.53 58.93 15.17
C MET A 500 7.72 59.92 14.31
N LEU A 501 6.49 59.57 13.92
CA LEU A 501 5.65 60.44 13.10
C LEU A 501 5.15 61.69 13.87
N LEU A 502 4.86 61.55 15.16
CA LEU A 502 4.50 62.69 16.02
C LEU A 502 5.68 63.65 16.29
N ALA A 503 6.92 63.18 16.17
CA ALA A 503 8.10 64.04 16.22
C ALA A 503 8.20 64.90 14.95
N LYS A 504 8.04 64.29 13.76
CA LYS A 504 7.97 65.02 12.49
C LYS A 504 6.81 66.03 12.42
N LEU A 505 5.63 65.66 12.93
CA LEU A 505 4.48 66.57 13.02
C LEU A 505 4.75 67.79 13.90
N ARG A 506 5.52 67.63 14.98
CA ARG A 506 5.94 68.77 15.83
C ARG A 506 6.87 69.71 15.07
N GLU A 507 7.74 69.17 14.22
CA GLU A 507 8.61 69.96 13.33
C GLU A 507 7.80 70.73 12.28
N TYR A 508 6.89 70.05 11.55
CA TYR A 508 6.01 70.71 10.57
C TYR A 508 5.10 71.77 11.21
N LYS A 509 4.59 71.54 12.42
CA LYS A 509 3.82 72.55 13.16
C LYS A 509 4.68 73.74 13.58
N SER A 510 5.95 73.51 13.91
CA SER A 510 6.91 74.58 14.20
C SER A 510 7.20 75.41 12.95
N ASP A 511 7.40 74.78 11.80
CA ASP A 511 7.66 75.46 10.53
C ASP A 511 6.45 76.25 10.04
N LEU A 512 5.24 75.71 10.17
CA LEU A 512 4.00 76.46 9.90
C LEU A 512 3.89 77.69 10.81
N ASN A 513 4.22 77.55 12.09
CA ASN A 513 4.23 78.68 13.03
C ASN A 513 5.32 79.71 12.71
N LYS A 514 6.45 79.33 12.09
CA LYS A 514 7.42 80.29 11.54
C LYS A 514 6.82 81.03 10.35
N LEU A 515 6.21 80.31 9.41
CA LEU A 515 5.55 80.89 8.23
C LEU A 515 4.40 81.83 8.61
N LYS A 516 3.58 81.48 9.61
CA LYS A 516 2.53 82.35 10.17
C LYS A 516 3.10 83.58 10.87
N ARG A 517 4.26 83.47 11.53
CA ARG A 517 4.95 84.62 12.13
C ARG A 517 5.52 85.56 11.05
N GLU A 518 6.09 85.02 9.98
CA GLU A 518 6.52 85.80 8.81
C GLU A 518 5.33 86.49 8.14
N PHE A 519 4.23 85.78 7.92
CA PHE A 519 2.98 86.34 7.41
C PHE A 519 2.40 87.43 8.32
N LYS A 520 2.37 87.21 9.64
CA LYS A 520 1.91 88.21 10.61
C LYS A 520 2.85 89.42 10.67
N ARG A 521 4.17 89.25 10.48
CA ARG A 521 5.10 90.38 10.33
C ARG A 521 4.83 91.17 9.04
N ILE A 522 4.43 90.50 7.97
CA ILE A 522 4.00 91.15 6.71
C ILE A 522 2.65 91.88 6.90
N THR A 523 1.80 91.44 7.82
CA THR A 523 0.40 91.91 7.98
C THR A 523 0.20 92.94 9.11
N SER A 524 0.83 92.77 10.28
CA SER A 524 0.63 93.60 11.46
C SER A 524 1.96 94.25 11.88
N GLY A 525 2.03 95.56 11.75
CA GLY A 525 3.18 96.37 12.14
C GLY A 525 3.24 96.80 13.62
N ASP A 526 2.57 96.16 14.61
CA ASP A 526 2.61 96.66 16.02
C ASP A 526 2.24 95.65 17.16
N ILE A 527 2.66 95.90 18.43
CA ILE A 527 2.78 94.93 19.58
C ILE A 527 2.12 95.46 20.90
N ASN A 528 1.06 94.83 21.50
CA ASN A 528 0.71 94.72 22.97
C ASN A 528 -0.80 94.83 23.42
N GLN A 529 -1.65 93.77 23.39
CA GLN A 529 -2.99 93.82 24.07
C GLN A 529 -3.70 92.46 24.38
N ALA A 530 -3.14 91.55 25.19
CA ALA A 530 -3.73 90.18 25.35
C ALA A 530 -3.91 89.61 26.78
N SER A 531 -3.62 90.32 27.87
CA SER A 531 -3.43 89.67 29.19
C SER A 531 -4.51 89.91 30.27
N ARG A 532 -5.77 90.26 29.96
CA ARG A 532 -6.70 90.87 30.97
C ARG A 532 -8.04 90.16 31.28
N VAL A 533 -8.32 88.90 30.89
CA VAL A 533 -9.70 88.33 30.94
C VAL A 533 -9.91 87.12 31.89
N GLU A 534 -8.91 86.57 32.57
CA GLU A 534 -8.98 85.18 33.06
C GLU A 534 -9.43 84.91 34.53
N LEU A 535 -10.09 85.84 35.28
CA LEU A 535 -10.07 85.75 36.76
C LEU A 535 -11.40 85.78 37.58
N LEU A 536 -12.62 85.47 37.07
CA LEU A 536 -13.88 85.89 37.76
C LEU A 536 -15.05 84.89 38.05
N GLU A 537 -14.94 83.56 37.96
CA GLU A 537 -16.15 82.69 37.92
C GLU A 537 -16.24 81.50 38.91
N ALA A 538 -16.12 81.68 40.24
CA ALA A 538 -16.39 80.57 41.18
C ALA A 538 -16.90 80.98 42.59
N GLY A 539 -18.20 80.79 42.87
CA GLY A 539 -18.72 80.57 44.25
C GLY A 539 -20.07 81.22 44.61
N MET A 540 -21.11 80.42 44.96
CA MET A 540 -22.08 80.60 46.08
C MET A 540 -23.38 79.75 45.97
N ALA A 541 -23.97 79.38 47.15
CA ALA A 541 -25.30 78.83 47.51
C ALA A 541 -25.40 77.27 47.72
N ASP A 542 -26.01 76.66 48.77
CA ASP A 542 -26.84 77.06 49.94
C ASP A 542 -26.93 75.87 50.95
N VAL A 543 -27.05 76.08 52.28
CA VAL A 543 -26.65 75.09 53.34
C VAL A 543 -27.73 74.61 54.34
N HIS A 544 -28.90 75.24 54.52
CA HIS A 544 -29.63 75.05 55.80
C HIS A 544 -30.93 74.20 55.85
N SER A 545 -31.42 73.63 54.75
CA SER A 545 -32.67 72.81 54.75
C SER A 545 -32.46 71.29 54.75
N VAL A 546 -31.21 70.81 54.65
CA VAL A 546 -30.92 69.39 54.38
C VAL A 546 -30.86 68.53 55.65
N SER A 547 -30.57 69.08 56.84
CA SER A 547 -29.99 68.30 57.95
C SER A 547 -30.88 67.25 58.65
N ALA A 548 -32.21 67.35 58.63
CA ALA A 548 -33.08 66.37 59.31
C ALA A 548 -33.42 65.18 58.40
N ASP A 549 -33.78 65.44 57.16
CA ASP A 549 -34.01 64.43 56.12
C ASP A 549 -32.67 63.78 55.69
N GLN A 550 -31.54 64.49 55.82
CA GLN A 550 -30.21 63.88 55.68
C GLN A 550 -29.97 62.79 56.70
N ARG A 551 -30.47 62.87 57.95
CA ARG A 551 -30.08 61.93 59.01
C ARG A 551 -30.77 60.58 58.86
N GLU A 552 -32.04 60.57 58.47
CA GLU A 552 -32.80 59.34 58.18
C GLU A 552 -32.41 58.73 56.81
N ARG A 553 -32.16 59.58 55.80
CA ARG A 553 -31.51 59.11 54.57
C ARG A 553 -30.10 58.61 54.84
N MET A 554 -29.38 59.19 55.79
CA MET A 554 -28.02 58.79 56.13
C MET A 554 -28.01 57.46 56.85
N THR A 555 -28.91 57.20 57.81
CA THR A 555 -29.03 55.87 58.43
C THR A 555 -29.42 54.81 57.42
N MET A 556 -30.40 55.08 56.54
CA MET A 556 -30.75 54.15 55.45
C MET A 556 -29.63 53.98 54.43
N SER A 557 -28.86 55.03 54.14
CA SER A 557 -27.68 54.95 53.26
C SER A 557 -26.51 54.23 53.92
N VAL A 558 -26.35 54.34 55.24
CA VAL A 558 -25.32 53.66 56.05
C VAL A 558 -25.67 52.18 56.19
N GLU A 559 -26.95 51.84 56.39
CA GLU A 559 -27.43 50.46 56.38
C GLU A 559 -27.23 49.80 55.00
N ARG A 560 -27.57 50.52 53.92
CA ARG A 560 -27.30 50.07 52.54
C ARG A 560 -25.79 50.00 52.25
N LEU A 561 -24.99 50.93 52.78
CA LEU A 561 -23.53 50.91 52.65
C LEU A 561 -22.92 49.75 53.42
N ASN A 562 -23.43 49.42 54.59
CA ASN A 562 -22.98 48.26 55.36
C ASN A 562 -23.37 46.96 54.65
N GLN A 563 -24.60 46.84 54.15
CA GLN A 563 -25.02 45.69 53.34
C GLN A 563 -24.21 45.57 52.05
N SER A 564 -23.90 46.70 51.40
CA SER A 564 -23.02 46.72 50.22
C SER A 564 -21.57 46.40 50.62
N GLY A 565 -21.11 46.84 51.78
CA GLY A 565 -19.79 46.58 52.32
C GLY A 565 -19.59 45.11 52.67
N ASP A 566 -20.60 44.48 53.27
CA ASP A 566 -20.63 43.05 53.56
C ASP A 566 -20.68 42.23 52.26
N ARG A 567 -21.49 42.64 51.28
CA ARG A 567 -21.48 42.01 49.94
C ARG A 567 -20.15 42.18 49.22
N ILE A 568 -19.50 43.34 49.34
CA ILE A 568 -18.16 43.57 48.77
C ILE A 568 -17.12 42.72 49.50
N LYS A 569 -17.24 42.56 50.82
CA LYS A 569 -16.33 41.74 51.63
C LYS A 569 -16.49 40.25 51.31
N GLU A 570 -17.72 39.80 51.12
CA GLU A 570 -18.05 38.45 50.67
C GLU A 570 -17.59 38.23 49.22
N SER A 571 -17.87 39.17 48.31
CA SER A 571 -17.37 39.14 46.93
C SER A 571 -15.84 39.14 46.86
N ARG A 572 -15.16 39.91 47.73
CA ARG A 572 -13.70 39.92 47.83
C ARG A 572 -13.18 38.59 48.36
N ARG A 573 -13.88 37.96 49.30
CA ARG A 573 -13.54 36.62 49.79
C ARG A 573 -13.68 35.59 48.68
N THR A 574 -14.80 35.55 47.99
CA THR A 574 -15.00 34.64 46.85
C THR A 574 -14.00 34.92 45.75
N MET A 575 -13.66 36.19 45.49
CA MET A 575 -12.64 36.56 44.50
C MET A 575 -11.25 36.03 44.90
N LEU A 576 -10.87 36.15 46.17
CA LEU A 576 -9.61 35.59 46.70
C LEU A 576 -9.60 34.06 46.63
N GLU A 577 -10.72 33.40 46.97
CA GLU A 577 -10.88 31.95 46.82
C GLU A 577 -10.77 31.53 45.34
N THR A 578 -11.32 32.32 44.40
CA THR A 578 -11.16 32.08 42.95
C THR A 578 -9.77 32.41 42.42
N GLU A 579 -9.07 33.37 43.03
CA GLU A 579 -7.67 33.68 42.71
C GLU A 579 -6.77 32.54 43.17
N GLU A 580 -6.98 32.02 44.38
CA GLU A 580 -6.24 30.86 44.91
C GLU A 580 -6.50 29.59 44.08
N LEU A 581 -7.75 29.32 43.71
CA LEU A 581 -8.10 28.27 42.74
C LEU A 581 -7.48 28.52 41.35
N GLY A 582 -7.39 29.78 40.92
CA GLY A 582 -6.75 30.14 39.66
C GLY A 582 -5.24 29.89 39.68
N VAL A 583 -4.58 30.21 40.79
CA VAL A 583 -3.15 29.97 41.01
C VAL A 583 -2.87 28.47 41.06
N SER A 584 -3.67 27.68 41.77
CA SER A 584 -3.47 26.22 41.83
C SER A 584 -3.69 25.55 40.47
N VAL A 585 -4.68 25.99 39.69
CA VAL A 585 -4.88 25.52 38.32
C VAL A 585 -3.73 25.91 37.39
N LEU A 586 -3.16 27.12 37.56
CA LEU A 586 -1.98 27.56 36.81
C LEU A 586 -0.73 26.76 37.17
N GLU A 587 -0.56 26.40 38.44
CA GLU A 587 0.52 25.56 38.93
C GLU A 587 0.40 24.14 38.39
N ASP A 588 -0.79 23.55 38.43
CA ASP A 588 -1.09 22.24 37.83
C ASP A 588 -0.87 22.25 36.32
N LEU A 589 -1.33 23.28 35.60
CA LEU A 589 -1.09 23.43 34.16
C LEU A 589 0.41 23.59 33.85
N HIS A 590 1.15 24.30 34.70
CA HIS A 590 2.59 24.43 34.55
C HIS A 590 3.30 23.09 34.76
N GLN A 591 2.91 22.33 35.79
CA GLN A 591 3.47 21.01 36.07
C GLN A 591 3.10 19.99 34.97
N GLN A 592 1.88 20.04 34.45
CA GLN A 592 1.45 19.25 33.30
C GLN A 592 2.21 19.62 32.03
N ARG A 593 2.45 20.92 31.79
CA ARG A 593 3.27 21.40 30.66
C ARG A 593 4.71 20.91 30.77
N GLN A 594 5.31 20.94 31.97
CA GLN A 594 6.66 20.40 32.17
C GLN A 594 6.70 18.88 31.94
N THR A 595 5.68 18.15 32.39
CA THR A 595 5.56 16.70 32.16
C THR A 595 5.42 16.39 30.67
N LEU A 596 4.64 17.19 29.93
CA LEU A 596 4.49 17.09 28.47
C LEU A 596 5.78 17.44 27.74
N LEU A 597 6.50 18.48 28.15
CA LEU A 597 7.80 18.83 27.58
C LEU A 597 8.84 17.74 27.86
N HIS A 598 8.82 17.11 29.02
CA HIS A 598 9.68 15.97 29.32
C HIS A 598 9.30 14.73 28.49
N ALA A 599 8.01 14.43 28.31
CA ALA A 599 7.56 13.35 27.46
C ALA A 599 7.94 13.60 25.99
N HIS A 600 7.78 14.83 25.50
CA HIS A 600 8.12 15.24 24.14
C HIS A 600 9.64 15.20 23.89
N ASN A 601 10.46 15.70 24.82
CA ASN A 601 11.92 15.60 24.74
C ASN A 601 12.40 14.14 24.83
N LYS A 602 11.71 13.29 25.61
CA LYS A 602 12.01 11.86 25.69
C LYS A 602 11.64 11.12 24.39
N LEU A 603 10.55 11.51 23.73
CA LEU A 603 10.15 11.00 22.42
C LEU A 603 11.16 11.40 21.32
N HIS A 604 11.58 12.66 21.29
CA HIS A 604 12.65 13.09 20.37
C HIS A 604 13.99 12.39 20.63
N GLY A 605 14.33 12.13 21.89
CA GLY A 605 15.51 11.32 22.25
C GLY A 605 15.40 9.85 21.81
N VAL A 606 14.19 9.30 21.72
CA VAL A 606 13.95 7.95 21.20
C VAL A 606 14.12 7.93 19.67
N ASP A 607 13.67 8.95 18.95
CA ASP A 607 13.91 9.06 17.50
C ASP A 607 15.40 9.19 17.17
N ASP A 608 16.16 9.97 17.95
CA ASP A 608 17.62 10.06 17.82
C ASP A 608 18.33 8.73 18.18
N ALA A 609 17.81 7.99 19.15
CA ALA A 609 18.30 6.65 19.48
C ALA A 609 17.98 5.63 18.38
N ILE A 610 16.81 5.75 17.73
CA ILE A 610 16.42 4.93 16.58
C ILE A 610 17.29 5.26 15.38
N ASP A 611 17.59 6.53 15.12
CA ASP A 611 18.47 6.93 14.01
C ASP A 611 19.93 6.53 14.26
N LYS A 612 20.43 6.63 15.50
CA LYS A 612 21.72 6.02 15.88
C LYS A 612 21.71 4.51 15.68
N SER A 613 20.63 3.83 16.05
CA SER A 613 20.50 2.37 15.88
C SER A 613 20.43 1.97 14.40
N LYS A 614 19.70 2.72 13.56
CA LYS A 614 19.68 2.55 12.09
C LYS A 614 21.06 2.80 11.48
N LYS A 615 21.77 3.83 11.94
CA LYS A 615 23.13 4.14 11.48
C LYS A 615 24.14 3.05 11.88
N VAL A 616 24.02 2.52 13.10
CA VAL A 616 24.82 1.37 13.56
C VAL A 616 24.49 0.12 12.75
N LEU A 617 23.21 -0.20 12.55
CA LEU A 617 22.77 -1.34 11.75
C LEU A 617 23.26 -1.24 10.30
N THR A 618 23.17 -0.05 9.70
CA THR A 618 23.69 0.21 8.34
C THR A 618 25.22 0.09 8.29
N SER A 619 25.92 0.50 9.36
CA SER A 619 27.37 0.33 9.48
C SER A 619 27.77 -1.14 9.65
N MET A 620 26.98 -1.93 10.39
CA MET A 620 27.17 -3.38 10.55
C MET A 620 26.89 -4.11 9.24
N LEU A 621 25.82 -3.74 8.52
CA LEU A 621 25.49 -4.32 7.22
C LEU A 621 26.63 -4.10 6.22
N ARG A 622 27.17 -2.87 6.15
CA ARG A 622 28.32 -2.54 5.29
C ARG A 622 29.60 -3.29 5.69
N ARG A 623 29.87 -3.45 6.99
CA ARG A 623 31.00 -4.25 7.48
C ARG A 623 30.85 -5.73 7.08
N MET A 624 29.64 -6.27 7.17
CA MET A 624 29.35 -7.64 6.76
C MET A 624 29.54 -7.83 5.24
N THR A 625 29.08 -6.89 4.41
CA THR A 625 29.29 -6.95 2.96
C THR A 625 30.78 -6.86 2.62
N ARG A 626 31.53 -5.95 3.27
CA ARG A 626 32.97 -5.83 3.07
C ARG A 626 33.73 -7.10 3.46
N ASN A 627 33.37 -7.73 4.57
CA ASN A 627 33.98 -8.99 4.99
C ASN A 627 33.68 -10.13 3.99
N LYS A 628 32.46 -10.18 3.42
CA LYS A 628 32.12 -11.14 2.35
C LYS A 628 32.99 -10.92 1.11
N TRP A 629 33.24 -9.68 0.70
CA TRP A 629 34.13 -9.36 -0.43
C TRP A 629 35.59 -9.75 -0.14
N ILE A 630 36.09 -9.51 1.07
CA ILE A 630 37.45 -9.89 1.47
C ILE A 630 37.62 -11.41 1.44
N VAL A 631 36.68 -12.16 2.04
CA VAL A 631 36.72 -13.63 2.03
C VAL A 631 36.65 -14.16 0.59
N GLY A 632 35.77 -13.60 -0.24
CA GLY A 632 35.70 -13.96 -1.67
C GLY A 632 37.02 -13.71 -2.42
N SER A 633 37.68 -12.59 -2.15
CA SER A 633 38.98 -12.27 -2.74
C SER A 633 40.10 -13.22 -2.31
N VAL A 634 40.11 -13.65 -1.04
CA VAL A 634 41.10 -14.62 -0.54
C VAL A 634 40.88 -15.99 -1.18
N ILE A 635 39.64 -16.44 -1.31
CA ILE A 635 39.30 -17.70 -1.99
C ILE A 635 39.74 -17.63 -3.46
N ALA A 636 39.46 -16.53 -4.16
CA ALA A 636 39.89 -16.36 -5.54
C ALA A 636 41.43 -16.39 -5.68
N ALA A 637 42.17 -15.74 -4.78
CA ALA A 637 43.63 -15.77 -4.80
C ALA A 637 44.19 -17.18 -4.56
N LEU A 638 43.59 -17.95 -3.64
CA LEU A 638 43.98 -19.35 -3.40
C LEU A 638 43.72 -20.22 -4.63
N VAL A 639 42.58 -20.05 -5.31
CA VAL A 639 42.27 -20.77 -6.54
C VAL A 639 43.29 -20.43 -7.64
N VAL A 640 43.65 -19.16 -7.80
CA VAL A 640 44.67 -18.74 -8.78
C VAL A 640 46.03 -19.34 -8.44
N ALA A 641 46.42 -19.38 -7.16
CA ALA A 641 47.67 -19.99 -6.73
C ALA A 641 47.70 -21.50 -7.02
N ILE A 642 46.58 -22.21 -6.78
CA ILE A 642 46.45 -23.64 -7.10
C ILE A 642 46.57 -23.86 -8.62
N ILE A 643 45.88 -23.04 -9.42
CA ILE A 643 45.98 -23.10 -10.89
C ILE A 643 47.43 -22.86 -11.33
N PHE A 644 48.11 -21.88 -10.75
CA PHE A 644 49.49 -21.56 -11.07
C PHE A 644 50.45 -22.72 -10.74
N ILE A 645 50.27 -23.37 -9.58
CA ILE A 645 51.05 -24.55 -9.19
C ILE A 645 50.81 -25.71 -10.18
N ILE A 646 49.56 -25.95 -10.58
CA ILE A 646 49.22 -26.99 -11.55
C ILE A 646 49.88 -26.69 -12.90
N LEU A 647 49.81 -25.46 -13.39
CA LEU A 647 50.44 -25.06 -14.64
C LEU A 647 51.96 -25.20 -14.60
N PHE A 648 52.59 -24.81 -13.49
CA PHE A 648 54.04 -24.95 -13.32
C PHE A 648 54.46 -26.42 -13.28
N LYS A 649 53.69 -27.28 -12.60
CA LYS A 649 53.93 -28.73 -12.55
C LYS A 649 53.78 -29.39 -13.91
N ILE A 650 52.81 -28.95 -14.72
CA ILE A 650 52.61 -29.45 -16.09
C ILE A 650 53.72 -28.95 -17.01
N SER A 651 54.24 -27.73 -16.82
CA SER A 651 55.30 -27.17 -17.66
C SER A 651 56.69 -27.74 -17.37
N HIS A 652 56.90 -28.34 -16.19
CA HIS A 652 58.20 -28.85 -15.76
C HIS A 652 58.33 -30.39 -15.89
N HIS A 653 57.31 -31.03 -16.44
CA HIS A 653 57.23 -32.45 -16.75
C HIS A 653 57.13 -32.64 -18.26
#